data_AF-F8CPW0-F1
#
_entry.id   AF-F8CPW0-F1
#
_cell.length_a   1.000
_cell.length_b   1.000
_cell.length_c   1.000
_cell.angle_alpha   90.00
_cell.angle_beta   90.00
_cell.angle_gamma   90.00
#
_symmetry.space_group_name_H-M   'P 1'
#
loop_
_entity.id
_entity.type
_entity.pdbx_description
1 polymer ?
#
loop_
_entity_poly.entity_id
_entity_poly.type
_entity_poly.pdbx_seq_one_letter_code
_entity_poly.pdbx_strand_id
1 'polypeptide(L)'
;METPLTQRPGDTPQEARDSSRPDLHLVFPPQWSPLQPFLSTPSLKAYLEQKGHRIHQDDWNVVFYRWFVSRERLPLARARLERFIEALTDEHRLYRARCLQALATLDEYDSLIVQVEGLRTGDTYDTMEHFKDSVDALKSLLAAFSAAEPVIEVGTTSLQDGDALSSISSLLAFIDNRNANPFIPFFEAQVAGVQRLPRYFGVSIIGTEQIVAGLTLCRVLKQRHPDIPVLVGGSVFSRLVEKERTWVTQLFGRCFDFICRYEGERPLDRFLSVEDPRADHPPNFAFMKGEDLVLTPLGDSLPMSEVPTPDFEGLPLEEYLSPEIVLPLLTTRGCYWGKCAFCYHGMIYGDRYRMRAPEMIAKDLEVLNARYGVRHFAFNDEALPPKLFRMLPPAVPKGRYFFTALYKFEKYFTREDFRNMYDIGFRSLYIGLETASERVQRHMRKNNTQKVMVDNLQFAHDAGIWSHTFNFFGFPTETEEEAEETVQFLLGHADILHSEGTGTFVFEHNAPIHLSPEQFGVKSFKPRTDTVLDLFYEYEPDTGLDAAGAQAVLERYNRLKRERKLYQHGHWVDREHLLLLLSRYGRDALKKAFAEVEEGERGYSAAELLRGYEFNTPEGKRHFVVNRRLRRVCVTNEDAVRIVGWLQFGASVEDLLSAYPALSAALDPVPEDVEELTSLREAS
;
A
#
# COMPACT_ATOMS: atom_id res chain seq x y z
N MET A 1 37.94 7.73 -73.44
CA MET A 1 36.90 6.79 -73.01
C MET A 1 36.37 7.33 -71.68
N GLU A 2 35.42 8.27 -71.65
CA GLU A 2 33.97 8.09 -71.93
C GLU A 2 33.44 6.86 -71.16
N THR A 3 32.50 6.90 -70.21
CA THR A 3 31.43 7.84 -69.77
C THR A 3 30.95 7.37 -68.36
N PRO A 4 30.30 8.22 -67.52
CA PRO A 4 30.05 7.97 -66.10
C PRO A 4 28.65 7.39 -65.79
N LEU A 5 28.47 6.78 -64.61
CA LEU A 5 27.17 6.35 -64.08
C LEU A 5 26.79 7.16 -62.82
N THR A 6 26.05 8.23 -63.08
CA THR A 6 24.89 8.78 -62.34
C THR A 6 24.70 8.46 -60.85
N GLN A 7 24.90 9.50 -60.02
CA GLN A 7 24.26 9.66 -58.72
C GLN A 7 22.73 9.75 -58.87
N ARG A 8 21.97 9.02 -58.03
CA ARG A 8 20.55 9.31 -57.80
C ARG A 8 20.45 10.33 -56.65
N PRO A 9 19.82 11.50 -56.85
CA PRO A 9 19.49 12.41 -55.77
C PRO A 9 18.13 12.03 -55.19
N GLY A 10 18.10 11.61 -53.93
CA GLY A 10 16.85 11.22 -53.29
C GLY A 10 16.99 10.58 -51.91
N ASP A 11 17.94 11.04 -51.10
CA ASP A 11 17.89 10.84 -49.66
C ASP A 11 18.01 12.21 -49.01
N THR A 12 16.86 12.79 -48.65
CA THR A 12 16.80 13.84 -47.64
C THR A 12 17.43 13.32 -46.35
N PRO A 13 18.14 14.15 -45.56
CA PRO A 13 18.71 13.76 -44.27
C PRO A 13 17.58 13.57 -43.25
N GLN A 14 16.85 12.47 -43.36
CA GLN A 14 16.18 11.83 -42.23
C GLN A 14 17.22 10.92 -41.61
N GLU A 15 18.26 11.56 -41.07
CA GLU A 15 19.41 10.92 -40.48
C GLU A 15 18.96 9.95 -39.38
N ALA A 16 19.33 8.69 -39.59
CA ALA A 16 19.53 7.63 -38.61
C ALA A 16 18.69 7.73 -37.35
N ARG A 17 17.68 6.84 -37.22
CA ARG A 17 17.17 6.43 -35.89
C ARG A 17 18.38 6.19 -35.01
N ASP A 18 18.61 7.07 -34.03
CA ASP A 18 19.70 6.96 -33.09
C ASP A 18 19.69 5.54 -32.52
N SER A 19 20.69 4.75 -32.91
CA SER A 19 20.81 3.33 -32.53
C SER A 19 20.94 3.15 -31.01
N SER A 20 21.04 4.25 -30.25
CA SER A 20 21.05 4.28 -28.78
C SER A 20 19.74 4.68 -28.10
N ARG A 21 18.71 5.14 -28.84
CA ARG A 21 17.43 5.62 -28.29
C ARG A 21 16.57 4.46 -27.73
N PRO A 22 16.09 4.49 -26.47
CA PRO A 22 15.13 3.51 -25.97
C PRO A 22 13.80 3.56 -26.72
N ASP A 23 13.17 2.40 -26.92
CA ASP A 23 11.84 2.34 -27.54
C ASP A 23 10.74 2.70 -26.51
N LEU A 24 10.94 2.33 -25.25
CA LEU A 24 10.03 2.67 -24.14
C LEU A 24 10.82 2.93 -22.86
N HIS A 25 10.46 3.99 -22.14
CA HIS A 25 10.90 4.22 -20.77
C HIS A 25 9.73 3.97 -19.81
N LEU A 26 9.79 2.85 -19.09
CA LEU A 26 8.80 2.43 -18.11
C LEU A 26 9.09 3.08 -16.74
N VAL A 27 8.10 3.74 -16.15
CA VAL A 27 8.24 4.39 -14.85
C VAL A 27 7.16 3.87 -13.90
N PHE A 28 7.58 3.43 -12.71
CA PHE A 28 6.68 3.16 -11.60
C PHE A 28 6.59 4.42 -10.69
N PRO A 29 5.43 5.07 -10.58
CA PRO A 29 5.28 6.32 -9.86
C PRO A 29 5.12 6.13 -8.34
N PRO A 30 5.30 7.20 -7.55
CA PRO A 30 5.08 7.22 -6.09
C PRO A 30 3.68 6.81 -5.63
N GLN A 31 3.53 6.71 -4.31
CA GLN A 31 2.33 6.27 -3.57
C GLN A 31 2.11 4.76 -3.61
N TRP A 32 3.21 4.03 -3.39
CA TRP A 32 3.24 2.59 -3.17
C TRP A 32 4.27 2.25 -2.08
N SER A 33 4.29 1.00 -1.62
CA SER A 33 5.26 0.57 -0.60
C SER A 33 6.73 0.79 -1.04
N PRO A 34 7.56 1.47 -0.23
CA PRO A 34 9.00 1.64 -0.48
C PRO A 34 9.86 0.48 0.04
N LEU A 35 9.25 -0.65 0.39
CA LEU A 35 9.91 -1.79 1.04
C LEU A 35 10.31 -2.91 0.06
N GLN A 36 9.69 -2.97 -1.12
CA GLN A 36 10.06 -3.91 -2.18
C GLN A 36 9.80 -3.29 -3.57
N PRO A 37 10.53 -3.74 -4.61
CA PRO A 37 10.20 -3.38 -5.99
C PRO A 37 8.83 -3.93 -6.40
N PHE A 38 8.14 -3.19 -7.27
CA PHE A 38 6.89 -3.66 -7.87
C PHE A 38 7.16 -4.48 -9.15
N LEU A 39 6.34 -5.51 -9.40
CA LEU A 39 6.64 -6.52 -10.42
C LEU A 39 6.31 -6.10 -11.87
N SER A 40 5.42 -5.11 -12.06
CA SER A 40 4.89 -4.80 -13.40
C SER A 40 5.97 -4.38 -14.39
N THR A 41 6.84 -3.44 -14.03
CA THR A 41 7.88 -2.92 -14.93
C THR A 41 8.99 -3.94 -15.21
N PRO A 42 9.53 -4.70 -14.23
CA PRO A 42 10.45 -5.81 -14.48
C PRO A 42 9.90 -6.90 -15.41
N SER A 43 8.60 -7.22 -15.28
CA SER A 43 7.97 -8.25 -16.10
C SER A 43 7.81 -7.79 -17.55
N LEU A 44 7.37 -6.55 -17.75
CA LEU A 44 7.23 -5.95 -19.08
C LEU A 44 8.59 -5.76 -19.76
N LYS A 45 9.60 -5.27 -19.02
CA LYS A 45 10.97 -5.13 -19.52
C LYS A 45 11.49 -6.45 -20.07
N ALA A 46 11.49 -7.50 -19.24
CA ALA A 46 12.02 -8.80 -19.62
C ALA A 46 11.34 -9.36 -20.88
N TYR A 47 10.02 -9.23 -20.99
CA TYR A 47 9.29 -9.68 -22.16
C TYR A 47 9.61 -8.87 -23.42
N LEU A 48 9.59 -7.55 -23.33
CA LEU A 48 9.78 -6.66 -24.48
C LEU A 48 11.23 -6.71 -25.00
N GLU A 49 12.22 -6.83 -24.12
CA GLU A 49 13.63 -7.01 -24.52
C GLU A 49 13.85 -8.36 -25.21
N GLN A 50 13.16 -9.43 -24.79
CA GLN A 50 13.18 -10.71 -25.50
C GLN A 50 12.57 -10.59 -26.92
N LYS A 51 11.70 -9.62 -27.16
CA LYS A 51 11.14 -9.30 -28.50
C LYS A 51 12.02 -8.33 -29.31
N GLY A 52 13.12 -7.86 -28.74
CA GLY A 52 14.08 -6.97 -29.41
C GLY A 52 13.81 -5.48 -29.24
N HIS A 53 12.87 -5.10 -28.35
CA HIS A 53 12.66 -3.69 -27.98
C HIS A 53 13.67 -3.27 -26.92
N ARG A 54 14.16 -2.03 -26.99
CA ARG A 54 15.07 -1.46 -25.99
C ARG A 54 14.26 -0.77 -24.90
N ILE A 55 14.35 -1.28 -23.67
CA ILE A 55 13.51 -0.82 -22.57
C ILE A 55 14.38 -0.21 -21.47
N HIS A 56 14.09 1.05 -21.14
CA HIS A 56 14.58 1.66 -19.92
C HIS A 56 13.51 1.55 -18.84
N GLN A 57 13.90 1.35 -17.58
CA GLN A 57 12.95 1.32 -16.47
C GLN A 57 13.49 2.09 -15.28
N ASP A 58 12.59 2.75 -14.55
CA ASP A 58 12.89 3.37 -13.26
C ASP A 58 11.75 3.11 -12.26
N ASP A 59 12.13 2.95 -11.00
CA ASP A 59 11.19 2.99 -9.87
C ASP A 59 11.34 4.35 -9.18
N TRP A 60 10.46 5.29 -9.53
CA TRP A 60 10.42 6.62 -8.90
C TRP A 60 9.61 6.62 -7.61
N ASN A 61 8.99 5.49 -7.22
CA ASN A 61 8.35 5.37 -5.93
C ASN A 61 9.38 5.42 -4.81
N VAL A 62 10.34 4.49 -4.78
CA VAL A 62 11.33 4.43 -3.70
C VAL A 62 12.19 5.70 -3.63
N VAL A 63 12.56 6.25 -4.79
CA VAL A 63 13.33 7.50 -4.90
C VAL A 63 12.53 8.68 -4.32
N PHE A 64 11.20 8.72 -4.53
CA PHE A 64 10.35 9.75 -3.95
C PHE A 64 10.31 9.67 -2.43
N TYR A 65 10.19 8.48 -1.81
CA TYR A 65 10.17 8.37 -0.35
C TYR A 65 11.45 8.90 0.26
N ARG A 66 12.61 8.58 -0.32
CA ARG A 66 13.91 9.12 0.08
C ARG A 66 13.99 10.64 -0.08
N TRP A 67 13.54 11.16 -1.21
CA TRP A 67 13.49 12.61 -1.46
C TRP A 67 12.54 13.35 -0.52
N PHE A 68 11.37 12.78 -0.24
CA PHE A 68 10.29 13.42 0.50
C PHE A 68 10.70 13.76 1.93
N VAL A 69 11.43 12.85 2.59
CA VAL A 69 11.98 13.03 3.95
C VAL A 69 13.44 13.51 3.94
N SER A 70 13.94 14.00 2.81
CA SER A 70 15.35 14.44 2.69
C SER A 70 15.63 15.75 3.43
N ARG A 71 16.90 15.94 3.81
CA ARG A 71 17.37 17.17 4.46
C ARG A 71 17.12 18.41 3.60
N GLU A 72 17.19 18.26 2.27
CA GLU A 72 16.94 19.36 1.32
C GLU A 72 15.51 19.91 1.43
N ARG A 73 14.55 19.09 1.84
CA ARG A 73 13.14 19.45 2.02
C ARG A 73 12.85 20.11 3.37
N LEU A 74 13.72 19.90 4.36
CA LEU A 74 13.51 20.34 5.75
C LEU A 74 13.20 21.84 5.89
N PRO A 75 13.95 22.78 5.25
CA PRO A 75 13.66 24.21 5.38
C PRO A 75 12.28 24.60 4.87
N LEU A 76 11.86 24.02 3.74
CA LEU A 76 10.56 24.31 3.15
C LEU A 76 9.41 23.72 3.99
N ALA A 77 9.59 22.50 4.52
CA ALA A 77 8.61 21.87 5.39
C ALA A 77 8.38 22.72 6.66
N ARG A 78 9.46 23.13 7.34
CA ARG A 78 9.39 24.00 8.53
C ARG A 78 8.68 25.32 8.25
N ALA A 79 9.11 26.04 7.21
CA ALA A 79 8.52 27.33 6.84
C ALA A 79 7.01 27.21 6.54
N ARG A 80 6.56 26.10 5.96
CA ARG A 80 5.14 25.85 5.70
C ARG A 80 4.38 25.59 7.00
N LEU A 81 4.91 24.74 7.87
CA LEU A 81 4.30 24.41 9.17
C LEU A 81 4.17 25.65 10.05
N GLU A 82 5.23 26.46 10.19
CA GLU A 82 5.23 27.73 10.93
C GLU A 82 4.15 28.67 10.40
N ARG A 83 4.10 28.85 9.07
CA ARG A 83 3.07 29.68 8.43
C ARG A 83 1.66 29.15 8.70
N PHE A 84 1.45 27.83 8.69
CA PHE A 84 0.14 27.26 9.03
C PHE A 84 -0.22 27.51 10.50
N ILE A 85 0.73 27.37 11.42
CA ILE A 85 0.50 27.64 12.84
C ILE A 85 0.09 29.10 13.08
N GLU A 86 0.74 30.04 12.41
CA GLU A 86 0.43 31.47 12.51
C GLU A 86 -0.91 31.84 11.86
N ALA A 87 -1.23 31.23 10.72
CA ALA A 87 -2.40 31.59 9.92
C ALA A 87 -3.71 30.90 10.35
N LEU A 88 -3.64 29.73 11.00
CA LEU A 88 -4.81 28.93 11.31
C LEU A 88 -5.56 29.42 12.56
N THR A 89 -6.85 29.67 12.38
CA THR A 89 -7.80 30.02 13.44
C THR A 89 -8.18 28.82 14.31
N ASP A 90 -8.90 29.06 15.41
CA ASP A 90 -9.36 28.00 16.31
C ASP A 90 -10.35 27.00 15.67
N GLU A 91 -10.92 27.35 14.52
CA GLU A 91 -11.73 26.44 13.70
C GLU A 91 -10.90 25.27 13.17
N HIS A 92 -9.62 25.50 12.84
CA HIS A 92 -8.68 24.51 12.33
C HIS A 92 -7.74 23.95 13.40
N ARG A 93 -8.12 24.06 14.68
CA ARG A 93 -7.28 23.71 15.84
C ARG A 93 -6.63 22.33 15.77
N LEU A 94 -7.31 21.32 15.21
CA LEU A 94 -6.78 19.96 15.11
C LEU A 94 -5.59 19.89 14.13
N TYR A 95 -5.71 20.55 12.98
CA TYR A 95 -4.63 20.61 12.00
C TYR A 95 -3.47 21.49 12.49
N ARG A 96 -3.77 22.58 13.22
CA ARG A 96 -2.74 23.38 13.89
C ARG A 96 -1.93 22.55 14.90
N ALA A 97 -2.59 21.68 15.68
CA ALA A 97 -1.92 20.76 16.59
C ALA A 97 -1.02 19.75 15.86
N ARG A 98 -1.52 19.17 14.75
CA ARG A 98 -0.71 18.30 13.88
C ARG A 98 0.55 19.03 13.36
N CYS A 99 0.44 20.31 13.00
CA CYS A 99 1.57 21.10 12.55
C CYS A 99 2.62 21.33 13.65
N LEU A 100 2.18 21.61 14.89
CA LEU A 100 3.08 21.77 16.04
C LEU A 100 3.82 20.46 16.35
N GLN A 101 3.12 19.33 16.36
CA GLN A 101 3.73 18.02 16.55
C GLN A 101 4.75 17.70 15.43
N ALA A 102 4.41 18.02 14.19
CA ALA A 102 5.31 17.86 13.06
C ALA A 102 6.59 18.71 13.23
N LEU A 103 6.49 19.96 13.68
CA LEU A 103 7.68 20.79 13.95
C LEU A 103 8.58 20.16 15.01
N ALA A 104 8.03 19.68 16.13
CA ALA A 104 8.78 19.00 17.17
C ALA A 104 9.49 17.74 16.63
N THR A 105 8.78 16.94 15.81
CA THR A 105 9.38 15.78 15.14
C THR A 105 10.54 16.19 14.22
N LEU A 106 10.39 17.29 13.49
CA LEU A 106 11.43 17.82 12.61
C LEU A 106 12.63 18.42 13.38
N ASP A 107 12.49 18.79 14.65
CA ASP A 107 13.61 19.20 15.53
C ASP A 107 14.53 18.02 15.85
N GLU A 108 13.98 16.80 15.87
CA GLU A 108 14.71 15.55 16.06
C GLU A 108 15.17 14.89 14.75
N TYR A 109 15.06 15.61 13.63
CA TYR A 109 15.31 15.09 12.28
C TYR A 109 16.63 14.32 12.16
N ASP A 110 17.72 14.86 12.72
CA ASP A 110 19.05 14.25 12.60
C ASP A 110 19.15 12.86 13.24
N SER A 111 18.41 12.64 14.34
CA SER A 111 18.34 11.33 14.99
C SER A 111 17.45 10.37 14.21
N LEU A 112 16.25 10.84 13.86
CA LEU A 112 15.24 10.03 13.17
C LEU A 112 15.72 9.57 11.80
N ILE A 113 16.38 10.42 11.02
CA ILE A 113 16.84 10.04 9.69
C ILE A 113 17.91 8.94 9.75
N VAL A 114 18.77 8.92 10.77
CA VAL A 114 19.75 7.85 10.97
C VAL A 114 19.05 6.52 11.24
N GLN A 115 17.98 6.52 12.06
CA GLN A 115 17.18 5.33 12.32
C GLN A 115 16.46 4.84 11.05
N VAL A 116 15.95 5.75 10.22
CA VAL A 116 15.34 5.42 8.91
C VAL A 116 16.35 4.80 7.96
N GLU A 117 17.55 5.40 7.84
CA GLU A 117 18.62 4.83 7.02
C GLU A 117 19.07 3.45 7.52
N GLY A 118 18.94 3.20 8.83
CA GLY A 118 19.12 1.89 9.44
C GLY A 118 18.30 0.77 8.78
N LEU A 119 17.06 1.04 8.34
CA LEU A 119 16.19 0.05 7.68
C LEU A 119 16.82 -0.60 6.44
N ARG A 120 17.88 -0.01 5.86
CA ARG A 120 18.63 -0.56 4.72
C ARG A 120 19.80 -1.46 5.13
N THR A 121 20.03 -1.63 6.43
CA THR A 121 21.20 -2.31 6.98
C THR A 121 20.80 -3.48 7.89
N GLY A 122 21.57 -4.55 7.85
CA GLY A 122 21.27 -5.78 8.61
C GLY A 122 21.22 -5.57 10.13
N ASP A 123 21.91 -4.55 10.64
CA ASP A 123 22.04 -4.20 12.06
C ASP A 123 20.69 -3.75 12.66
N THR A 124 19.77 -3.25 11.83
CA THR A 124 18.41 -2.93 12.27
C THR A 124 17.64 -4.15 12.75
N TYR A 125 18.04 -5.37 12.36
CA TYR A 125 17.47 -6.61 12.86
C TYR A 125 18.23 -7.24 14.03
N ASP A 126 19.20 -6.55 14.63
CA ASP A 126 19.94 -7.08 15.78
C ASP A 126 19.10 -7.17 17.04
N THR A 127 18.21 -6.20 17.25
CA THR A 127 17.16 -6.25 18.27
C THR A 127 15.82 -5.85 17.68
N MET A 128 14.73 -6.32 18.28
CA MET A 128 13.39 -5.99 17.80
C MET A 128 13.01 -4.54 18.15
N GLU A 129 13.53 -4.02 19.25
CA GLU A 129 13.42 -2.63 19.66
C GLU A 129 14.04 -1.71 18.61
N HIS A 130 15.27 -2.01 18.17
CA HIS A 130 15.94 -1.20 17.15
C HIS A 130 15.17 -1.20 15.83
N PHE A 131 14.65 -2.36 15.40
CA PHE A 131 13.79 -2.44 14.22
C PHE A 131 12.52 -1.59 14.37
N LYS A 132 11.86 -1.67 15.53
CA LYS A 132 10.66 -0.89 15.79
C LYS A 132 10.95 0.61 15.78
N ASP A 133 12.01 1.05 16.46
CA ASP A 133 12.44 2.45 16.49
C ASP A 133 12.67 2.99 15.07
N SER A 134 13.32 2.20 14.21
CA SER A 134 13.51 2.52 12.80
C SER A 134 12.20 2.65 12.01
N VAL A 135 11.25 1.75 12.23
CA VAL A 135 9.91 1.81 11.60
C VAL A 135 9.13 3.04 12.08
N ASP A 136 9.16 3.32 13.38
CA ASP A 136 8.45 4.45 13.98
C ASP A 136 9.08 5.79 13.56
N ALA A 137 10.41 5.85 13.42
CA ALA A 137 11.11 7.00 12.86
C ALA A 137 10.67 7.30 11.42
N LEU A 138 10.55 6.27 10.58
CA LEU A 138 10.05 6.43 9.20
C LEU A 138 8.63 6.98 9.19
N LYS A 139 7.73 6.37 9.97
CA LYS A 139 6.33 6.80 10.08
C LYS A 139 6.23 8.23 10.60
N SER A 140 7.04 8.60 11.59
CA SER A 140 7.06 9.92 12.19
C SER A 140 7.54 10.99 11.21
N LEU A 141 8.65 10.74 10.48
CA LEU A 141 9.12 11.65 9.45
C LEU A 141 8.11 11.78 8.31
N LEU A 142 7.54 10.68 7.81
CA LEU A 142 6.50 10.72 6.79
C LEU A 142 5.28 11.53 7.23
N ALA A 143 4.81 11.34 8.46
CA ALA A 143 3.70 12.10 9.02
C ALA A 143 4.02 13.60 9.18
N ALA A 144 5.24 13.94 9.62
CA ALA A 144 5.69 15.32 9.82
C ALA A 144 5.84 16.07 8.49
N PHE A 145 6.47 15.46 7.49
CA PHE A 145 6.57 16.05 6.15
C PHE A 145 5.19 16.12 5.46
N SER A 146 4.31 15.14 5.67
CA SER A 146 2.92 15.20 5.17
C SER A 146 2.12 16.33 5.81
N ALA A 147 2.34 16.65 7.09
CA ALA A 147 1.70 17.79 7.73
C ALA A 147 2.12 19.14 7.12
N ALA A 148 3.25 19.19 6.40
CA ALA A 148 3.64 20.37 5.62
C ALA A 148 2.96 20.42 4.23
N GLU A 149 2.24 19.37 3.84
CA GLU A 149 1.58 19.16 2.55
C GLU A 149 0.08 18.83 2.74
N PRO A 150 -0.78 19.79 3.13
CA PRO A 150 -2.16 19.54 3.57
C PRO A 150 -3.07 18.79 2.59
N VAL A 151 -2.69 18.71 1.31
CA VAL A 151 -3.51 18.10 0.25
C VAL A 151 -3.15 16.64 0.03
N ILE A 152 -1.93 16.22 0.35
CA ILE A 152 -1.45 14.85 0.11
C ILE A 152 -0.75 14.33 1.36
N GLU A 153 -1.28 13.23 1.87
CA GLU A 153 -0.56 12.41 2.85
C GLU A 153 0.31 11.37 2.14
N VAL A 154 1.58 11.28 2.56
CA VAL A 154 2.50 10.23 2.13
C VAL A 154 2.69 9.28 3.30
N GLY A 155 1.98 8.14 3.26
CA GLY A 155 2.20 7.01 4.19
C GLY A 155 2.93 5.86 3.51
N THR A 156 3.21 4.78 4.23
CA THR A 156 3.71 3.52 3.62
C THR A 156 2.61 2.73 2.91
N THR A 157 1.36 2.95 3.31
CA THR A 157 0.19 2.21 2.81
C THR A 157 -1.09 3.07 2.66
N SER A 158 -1.00 4.38 2.85
CA SER A 158 -2.16 5.29 2.80
C SER A 158 -1.88 6.49 1.90
N LEU A 159 -2.87 6.80 1.05
CA LEU A 159 -3.04 8.12 0.44
C LEU A 159 -4.28 8.76 1.06
N GLN A 160 -4.14 9.98 1.58
CA GLN A 160 -5.24 10.92 1.72
C GLN A 160 -5.02 12.05 0.73
N ASP A 161 -6.04 12.36 -0.05
CA ASP A 161 -5.98 13.17 -1.27
C ASP A 161 -6.80 14.46 -1.19
N GLY A 162 -7.17 14.87 0.03
CA GLY A 162 -7.93 16.09 0.31
C GLY A 162 -9.09 16.30 -0.67
N ASP A 163 -9.30 17.55 -1.09
CA ASP A 163 -10.30 17.89 -2.13
C ASP A 163 -9.77 17.65 -3.56
N ALA A 164 -8.56 17.12 -3.76
CA ALA A 164 -7.93 17.04 -5.08
C ALA A 164 -8.71 16.10 -6.02
N LEU A 165 -9.31 15.04 -5.50
CA LEU A 165 -10.13 14.10 -6.29
C LEU A 165 -11.63 14.35 -6.16
N SER A 166 -12.07 15.47 -5.58
CA SER A 166 -13.50 15.83 -5.48
C SER A 166 -14.19 16.04 -6.83
N SER A 167 -13.45 16.52 -7.84
CA SER A 167 -13.94 16.72 -9.20
C SER A 167 -12.82 16.57 -10.22
N ILE A 168 -13.14 16.30 -11.49
CA ILE A 168 -12.12 16.29 -12.57
C ILE A 168 -11.43 17.67 -12.68
N SER A 169 -12.18 18.75 -12.51
CA SER A 169 -11.63 20.12 -12.50
C SER A 169 -10.67 20.35 -11.33
N SER A 170 -10.99 19.82 -10.15
CA SER A 170 -10.11 19.88 -8.96
C SER A 170 -8.82 19.11 -9.20
N LEU A 171 -8.91 17.91 -9.76
CA LEU A 171 -7.74 17.10 -10.11
C LEU A 171 -6.87 17.80 -11.15
N LEU A 172 -7.48 18.33 -12.22
CA LEU A 172 -6.77 19.08 -13.25
C LEU A 172 -6.09 20.34 -12.68
N ALA A 173 -6.76 21.06 -11.79
CA ALA A 173 -6.16 22.21 -11.10
C ALA A 173 -4.99 21.78 -10.20
N PHE A 174 -5.12 20.66 -9.49
CA PHE A 174 -4.10 20.14 -8.59
C PHE A 174 -2.82 19.71 -9.32
N ILE A 175 -2.93 18.98 -10.44
CA ILE A 175 -1.76 18.51 -11.21
C ILE A 175 -0.99 19.64 -11.92
N ASP A 176 -1.54 20.85 -12.02
CA ASP A 176 -0.84 22.04 -12.51
C ASP A 176 -0.40 22.99 -11.37
N ASN A 177 -0.84 22.76 -10.13
CA ASN A 177 -0.55 23.66 -9.02
C ASN A 177 0.75 23.28 -8.30
N ARG A 178 1.86 23.84 -8.79
CA ARG A 178 3.20 23.66 -8.21
C ARG A 178 3.31 23.98 -6.72
N ASN A 179 2.47 24.89 -6.19
CA ASN A 179 2.51 25.25 -4.78
C ASN A 179 1.79 24.24 -3.89
N ALA A 180 0.78 23.54 -4.41
CA ALA A 180 -0.03 22.58 -3.67
C ALA A 180 0.43 21.13 -3.86
N ASN A 181 0.98 20.80 -5.04
CA ASN A 181 1.32 19.43 -5.40
C ASN A 181 2.80 19.13 -5.14
N PRO A 182 3.13 18.32 -4.11
CA PRO A 182 4.52 18.04 -3.74
C PRO A 182 5.26 17.17 -4.77
N PHE A 183 4.54 16.49 -5.67
CA PHE A 183 5.15 15.61 -6.67
C PHE A 183 5.74 16.40 -7.85
N ILE A 184 5.23 17.59 -8.17
CA ILE A 184 5.70 18.41 -9.31
C ILE A 184 7.20 18.70 -9.22
N PRO A 185 7.75 19.30 -8.14
CA PRO A 185 9.18 19.60 -8.09
C PRO A 185 10.06 18.34 -8.15
N PHE A 186 9.58 17.22 -7.59
CA PHE A 186 10.26 15.93 -7.70
C PHE A 186 10.32 15.46 -9.16
N PHE A 187 9.17 15.39 -9.85
CA PHE A 187 9.14 14.94 -11.24
C PHE A 187 9.82 15.91 -12.21
N GLU A 188 9.77 17.22 -11.97
CA GLU A 188 10.54 18.20 -12.76
C GLU A 188 12.03 17.85 -12.73
N ALA A 189 12.57 17.50 -11.56
CA ALA A 189 13.96 17.08 -11.40
C ALA A 189 14.24 15.73 -12.08
N GLN A 190 13.41 14.70 -11.84
CA GLN A 190 13.60 13.36 -12.43
C GLN A 190 13.52 13.41 -13.96
N VAL A 191 12.51 14.07 -14.51
CA VAL A 191 12.32 14.20 -15.97
C VAL A 191 13.45 15.03 -16.59
N ALA A 192 13.93 16.08 -15.92
CA ALA A 192 15.10 16.83 -16.39
C ALA A 192 16.39 15.99 -16.39
N GLY A 193 16.49 14.98 -15.52
CA GLY A 193 17.61 14.05 -15.44
C GLY A 193 17.61 12.95 -16.51
N VAL A 194 16.53 12.79 -17.28
CA VAL A 194 16.44 11.76 -18.33
C VAL A 194 17.45 12.05 -19.45
N GLN A 195 18.55 11.30 -19.47
CA GLN A 195 19.65 11.51 -20.40
C GLN A 195 19.34 11.09 -21.84
N ARG A 196 18.55 10.01 -22.01
CA ARG A 196 18.20 9.45 -23.32
C ARG A 196 16.69 9.43 -23.49
N LEU A 197 16.18 10.30 -24.35
CA LEU A 197 14.74 10.44 -24.58
C LEU A 197 14.18 9.24 -25.34
N PRO A 198 13.17 8.53 -24.81
CA PRO A 198 12.64 7.32 -25.44
C PRO A 198 11.71 7.66 -26.61
N ARG A 199 11.34 6.67 -27.44
CA ARG A 199 10.23 6.83 -28.41
C ARG A 199 8.89 7.05 -27.69
N TYR A 200 8.72 6.43 -26.52
CA TYR A 200 7.54 6.54 -25.68
C TYR A 200 7.89 6.55 -24.20
N PHE A 201 7.12 7.27 -23.39
CA PHE A 201 7.10 7.07 -21.93
C PHE A 201 5.94 6.16 -21.56
N GLY A 202 6.13 5.24 -20.62
CA GLY A 202 5.08 4.37 -20.08
C GLY A 202 5.00 4.48 -18.57
N VAL A 203 3.86 4.87 -18.02
CA VAL A 203 3.64 5.02 -16.57
C VAL A 203 2.74 3.89 -16.07
N SER A 204 3.24 3.08 -15.13
CA SER A 204 2.51 1.93 -14.57
C SER A 204 1.77 2.33 -13.30
N ILE A 205 0.45 2.51 -13.39
CA ILE A 205 -0.42 2.98 -12.29
C ILE A 205 -1.35 1.85 -11.89
N ILE A 206 -1.12 1.25 -10.72
CA ILE A 206 -1.72 -0.03 -10.34
C ILE A 206 -2.92 0.16 -9.41
N GLY A 207 -2.78 1.04 -8.42
CA GLY A 207 -3.79 1.36 -7.41
C GLY A 207 -4.36 2.77 -7.56
N THR A 208 -5.45 3.03 -6.85
CA THR A 208 -6.09 4.34 -6.76
C THR A 208 -5.18 5.39 -6.13
N GLU A 209 -4.33 4.97 -5.21
CA GLU A 209 -3.37 5.76 -4.44
C GLU A 209 -2.30 6.38 -5.37
N GLN A 210 -2.00 5.72 -6.49
CA GLN A 210 -1.00 6.21 -7.43
C GLN A 210 -1.56 7.15 -8.49
N ILE A 211 -2.88 7.35 -8.59
CA ILE A 211 -3.46 8.10 -9.72
C ILE A 211 -3.01 9.57 -9.71
N VAL A 212 -3.05 10.23 -8.55
CA VAL A 212 -2.62 11.64 -8.43
C VAL A 212 -1.15 11.80 -8.81
N ALA A 213 -0.27 10.98 -8.24
CA ALA A 213 1.15 11.02 -8.54
C ALA A 213 1.43 10.65 -10.01
N GLY A 214 0.82 9.59 -10.52
CA GLY A 214 0.97 9.12 -11.90
C GLY A 214 0.47 10.13 -12.94
N LEU A 215 -0.66 10.79 -12.71
CA LEU A 215 -1.17 11.85 -13.58
C LEU A 215 -0.33 13.12 -13.50
N THR A 216 0.21 13.45 -12.32
CA THR A 216 1.16 14.56 -12.17
C THR A 216 2.43 14.29 -13.00
N LEU A 217 2.98 13.07 -12.92
CA LEU A 217 4.11 12.64 -13.75
C LEU A 217 3.80 12.78 -15.24
N CYS A 218 2.67 12.22 -15.67
CA CYS A 218 2.20 12.32 -17.05
C CYS A 218 2.12 13.78 -17.52
N ARG A 219 1.58 14.67 -16.67
CA ARG A 219 1.48 16.10 -16.96
C ARG A 219 2.84 16.77 -17.11
N VAL A 220 3.79 16.51 -16.20
CA VAL A 220 5.17 17.03 -16.27
C VAL A 220 5.87 16.53 -17.53
N LEU A 221 5.70 15.26 -17.90
CA LEU A 221 6.22 14.70 -19.16
C LEU A 221 5.66 15.43 -20.39
N LYS A 222 4.34 15.65 -20.46
CA LYS A 222 3.72 16.38 -21.58
C LYS A 222 4.13 17.85 -21.65
N GLN A 223 4.44 18.49 -20.52
CA GLN A 223 4.96 19.86 -20.49
C GLN A 223 6.42 19.94 -20.97
N ARG A 224 7.27 19.00 -20.53
CA ARG A 224 8.70 18.98 -20.86
C ARG A 224 8.99 18.44 -22.25
N HIS A 225 8.25 17.42 -22.66
CA HIS A 225 8.45 16.65 -23.90
C HIS A 225 7.11 16.44 -24.63
N PRO A 226 6.47 17.51 -25.15
CA PRO A 226 5.14 17.43 -25.75
C PRO A 226 5.05 16.46 -26.94
N ASP A 227 6.14 16.30 -27.68
CA ASP A 227 6.23 15.47 -28.88
C ASP A 227 6.43 13.97 -28.60
N ILE A 228 6.76 13.59 -27.37
CA ILE A 228 6.94 12.18 -26.99
C ILE A 228 5.61 11.67 -26.42
N PRO A 229 4.97 10.66 -27.03
CA PRO A 229 3.69 10.18 -26.53
C PRO A 229 3.86 9.45 -25.19
N VAL A 230 2.90 9.68 -24.29
CA VAL A 230 2.86 9.07 -22.97
C VAL A 230 1.79 7.98 -22.94
N LEU A 231 2.17 6.79 -22.48
CA LEU A 231 1.28 5.67 -22.24
C LEU A 231 1.04 5.55 -20.74
N VAL A 232 -0.19 5.21 -20.36
CA VAL A 232 -0.50 4.74 -19.00
C VAL A 232 -1.02 3.32 -19.06
N GLY A 233 -0.78 2.55 -18.01
CA GLY A 233 -1.31 1.20 -17.88
C GLY A 233 -1.45 0.79 -16.43
N GLY A 234 -1.92 -0.43 -16.21
CA GLY A 234 -2.18 -1.00 -14.89
C GLY A 234 -3.66 -1.25 -14.64
N SER A 235 -3.95 -1.99 -13.57
CA SER A 235 -5.30 -2.47 -13.25
C SER A 235 -6.30 -1.33 -13.08
N VAL A 236 -5.88 -0.21 -12.49
CA VAL A 236 -6.79 0.89 -12.18
C VAL A 236 -7.33 1.56 -13.45
N PHE A 237 -6.47 1.85 -14.44
CA PHE A 237 -6.92 2.45 -15.70
C PHE A 237 -7.73 1.50 -16.56
N SER A 238 -7.49 0.19 -16.45
CA SER A 238 -8.32 -0.82 -17.11
C SER A 238 -9.77 -0.78 -16.60
N ARG A 239 -9.96 -0.53 -15.29
CA ARG A 239 -11.29 -0.38 -14.66
C ARG A 239 -11.91 0.99 -14.93
N LEU A 240 -11.13 2.06 -14.79
CA LEU A 240 -11.62 3.44 -14.90
C LEU A 240 -12.08 3.76 -16.33
N VAL A 241 -11.37 3.31 -17.36
CA VAL A 241 -11.78 3.56 -18.76
C VAL A 241 -13.09 2.86 -19.12
N GLU A 242 -13.41 1.74 -18.46
CA GLU A 242 -14.69 1.06 -18.64
C GLU A 242 -15.82 1.74 -17.87
N LYS A 243 -15.57 2.11 -16.61
CA LYS A 243 -16.56 2.75 -15.73
C LYS A 243 -16.89 4.17 -16.19
N GLU A 244 -15.88 4.96 -16.52
CA GLU A 244 -16.00 6.42 -16.57
C GLU A 244 -15.35 7.04 -17.82
N ARG A 245 -15.96 6.82 -18.98
CA ARG A 245 -15.42 7.30 -20.27
C ARG A 245 -15.29 8.82 -20.35
N THR A 246 -16.24 9.56 -19.78
CA THR A 246 -16.37 11.02 -19.99
C THR A 246 -15.26 11.86 -19.36
N TRP A 247 -14.75 11.50 -18.19
CA TRP A 247 -13.63 12.25 -17.60
C TRP A 247 -12.29 11.69 -18.04
N VAL A 248 -12.19 10.39 -18.31
CA VAL A 248 -10.97 9.79 -18.85
C VAL A 248 -10.61 10.42 -20.20
N THR A 249 -11.59 10.75 -21.05
CA THR A 249 -11.35 11.48 -22.31
C THR A 249 -10.75 12.87 -22.10
N GLN A 250 -11.05 13.56 -20.99
CA GLN A 250 -10.50 14.89 -20.67
C GLN A 250 -9.01 14.85 -20.30
N LEU A 251 -8.48 13.67 -19.95
CA LEU A 251 -7.06 13.48 -19.63
C LEU A 251 -6.21 13.21 -20.87
N PHE A 252 -6.82 12.75 -21.97
CA PHE A 252 -6.09 12.49 -23.21
C PHE A 252 -5.50 13.78 -23.80
N GLY A 253 -4.28 13.69 -24.31
CA GLY A 253 -3.51 14.82 -24.84
C GLY A 253 -2.93 15.74 -23.77
N ARG A 254 -3.62 15.90 -22.62
CA ARG A 254 -3.14 16.69 -21.48
C ARG A 254 -2.14 15.93 -20.61
N CYS A 255 -2.48 14.69 -20.27
CA CYS A 255 -1.68 13.83 -19.41
C CYS A 255 -1.07 12.68 -20.22
N PHE A 256 -1.88 11.96 -20.98
CA PHE A 256 -1.41 10.78 -21.73
C PHE A 256 -2.06 10.68 -23.11
N ASP A 257 -1.48 9.86 -23.96
CA ASP A 257 -1.87 9.67 -25.36
C ASP A 257 -2.52 8.30 -25.60
N PHE A 258 -2.17 7.30 -24.79
CA PHE A 258 -2.66 5.93 -24.89
C PHE A 258 -2.86 5.31 -23.51
N ILE A 259 -3.86 4.43 -23.39
CA ILE A 259 -4.04 3.55 -22.23
C ILE A 259 -3.84 2.11 -22.68
N CYS A 260 -2.88 1.38 -22.08
CA CYS A 260 -2.78 -0.07 -22.20
C CYS A 260 -3.67 -0.72 -21.15
N ARG A 261 -4.70 -1.46 -21.59
CA ARG A 261 -5.64 -2.16 -20.70
C ARG A 261 -5.20 -3.60 -20.47
N TYR A 262 -5.53 -4.16 -19.30
CA TYR A 262 -5.27 -5.55 -18.95
C TYR A 262 -3.78 -5.94 -19.04
N GLU A 263 -3.44 -7.12 -19.55
CA GLU A 263 -2.05 -7.58 -19.73
C GLU A 263 -1.32 -6.73 -20.78
N GLY A 264 -0.08 -6.33 -20.47
CA GLY A 264 0.69 -5.40 -21.30
C GLY A 264 1.69 -6.05 -22.26
N GLU A 265 2.08 -7.31 -22.07
CA GLU A 265 3.22 -7.91 -22.77
C GLU A 265 3.03 -7.95 -24.29
N ARG A 266 2.09 -8.77 -24.78
CA ARG A 266 1.79 -8.89 -26.22
C ARG A 266 1.26 -7.57 -26.80
N PRO A 267 0.36 -6.83 -26.13
CA PRO A 267 -0.09 -5.53 -26.61
C PRO A 267 1.03 -4.52 -26.84
N LEU A 268 1.94 -4.34 -25.87
CA LEU A 268 3.04 -3.39 -26.01
C LEU A 268 4.03 -3.81 -27.10
N ASP A 269 4.32 -5.10 -27.24
CA ASP A 269 5.14 -5.60 -28.35
C ASP A 269 4.53 -5.21 -29.71
N ARG A 270 3.21 -5.41 -29.88
CA ARG A 270 2.51 -5.00 -31.10
C ARG A 270 2.49 -3.49 -31.28
N PHE A 271 2.24 -2.74 -30.21
CA PHE A 271 2.24 -1.28 -30.22
C PHE A 271 3.61 -0.70 -30.64
N LEU A 272 4.70 -1.25 -30.11
CA LEU A 272 6.05 -0.77 -30.42
C LEU A 272 6.52 -1.18 -31.82
N SER A 273 5.98 -2.28 -32.36
CA SER A 273 6.35 -2.82 -33.67
C SER A 273 5.69 -2.11 -34.85
N VAL A 274 4.63 -1.31 -34.64
CA VAL A 274 3.94 -0.58 -35.71
C VAL A 274 4.47 0.84 -35.87
N GLU A 275 4.26 1.43 -37.04
CA GLU A 275 4.68 2.81 -37.32
C GLU A 275 3.73 3.82 -36.67
N ASP A 276 2.42 3.65 -36.88
CA ASP A 276 1.37 4.48 -36.27
C ASP A 276 0.35 3.61 -35.50
N PRO A 277 0.49 3.52 -34.17
CA PRO A 277 -0.45 2.79 -33.33
C PRO A 277 -1.92 3.22 -33.48
N ARG A 278 -2.20 4.47 -33.87
CA ARG A 278 -3.59 4.92 -34.07
C ARG A 278 -4.20 4.39 -35.36
N ALA A 279 -3.37 4.15 -36.38
CA ALA A 279 -3.80 3.58 -37.65
C ALA A 279 -3.86 2.04 -37.61
N ASP A 280 -2.91 1.41 -36.93
CA ASP A 280 -2.77 -0.05 -36.88
C ASP A 280 -3.62 -0.73 -35.80
N HIS A 281 -4.19 0.04 -34.86
CA HIS A 281 -5.12 -0.45 -33.83
C HIS A 281 -4.60 -1.68 -33.05
N PRO A 282 -3.43 -1.61 -32.37
CA PRO A 282 -2.92 -2.71 -31.57
C PRO A 282 -3.94 -3.10 -30.48
N PRO A 283 -4.04 -4.40 -30.14
CA PRO A 283 -5.04 -4.89 -29.19
C PRO A 283 -4.85 -4.29 -27.80
N ASN A 284 -5.91 -4.28 -26.98
CA ASN A 284 -5.95 -3.80 -25.59
C ASN A 284 -5.75 -2.29 -25.38
N PHE A 285 -5.60 -1.48 -26.42
CA PHE A 285 -5.39 -0.03 -26.26
C PHE A 285 -6.69 0.76 -26.23
N ALA A 286 -6.64 1.91 -25.54
CA ALA A 286 -7.59 3.00 -25.68
C ALA A 286 -6.84 4.28 -26.11
N PHE A 287 -7.41 5.01 -27.07
CA PHE A 287 -6.86 6.29 -27.54
C PHE A 287 -7.94 7.16 -28.20
N MET A 288 -7.66 8.46 -28.33
CA MET A 288 -8.52 9.38 -29.05
C MET A 288 -8.25 9.36 -30.56
N LYS A 289 -9.31 9.30 -31.36
CA LYS A 289 -9.30 9.53 -32.81
C LYS A 289 -10.25 10.69 -33.12
N GLY A 290 -9.70 11.90 -33.19
CA GLY A 290 -10.52 13.12 -33.13
C GLY A 290 -11.13 13.23 -31.73
N GLU A 291 -12.46 13.36 -31.66
CA GLU A 291 -13.21 13.44 -30.40
C GLU A 291 -13.69 12.07 -29.89
N ASP A 292 -13.49 11.01 -30.67
CA ASP A 292 -13.96 9.67 -30.32
C ASP A 292 -12.91 8.88 -29.53
N LEU A 293 -13.35 8.30 -28.41
CA LEU A 293 -12.57 7.31 -27.67
C LEU A 293 -12.65 5.95 -28.38
N VAL A 294 -11.53 5.51 -28.95
CA VAL A 294 -11.40 4.19 -29.57
C VAL A 294 -10.92 3.18 -28.54
N LEU A 295 -11.66 2.08 -28.39
CA LEU A 295 -11.25 0.91 -27.62
C LEU A 295 -10.98 -0.24 -28.60
N THR A 296 -9.73 -0.68 -28.72
CA THR A 296 -9.40 -1.81 -29.59
C THR A 296 -9.86 -3.15 -28.98
N PRO A 297 -10.04 -4.21 -29.77
CA PRO A 297 -10.36 -5.53 -29.23
C PRO A 297 -9.30 -6.05 -28.25
N LEU A 298 -9.71 -6.90 -27.31
CA LEU A 298 -8.76 -7.58 -26.44
C LEU A 298 -8.00 -8.66 -27.22
N GLY A 299 -6.68 -8.70 -27.03
CA GLY A 299 -5.78 -9.68 -27.62
C GLY A 299 -5.67 -10.97 -26.79
N ASP A 300 -4.93 -11.93 -27.34
CA ASP A 300 -4.71 -13.21 -26.67
C ASP A 300 -3.80 -13.09 -25.44
N SER A 301 -4.20 -13.78 -24.39
CA SER A 301 -3.43 -13.88 -23.14
C SER A 301 -2.09 -14.59 -23.37
N LEU A 302 -1.03 -14.14 -22.68
CA LEU A 302 0.30 -14.73 -22.80
C LEU A 302 0.40 -16.08 -22.05
N PRO A 303 0.82 -17.19 -22.68
CA PRO A 303 1.04 -18.44 -21.95
C PRO A 303 2.14 -18.29 -20.89
N MET A 304 1.99 -18.94 -19.72
CA MET A 304 2.98 -18.83 -18.65
C MET A 304 4.36 -19.39 -19.05
N SER A 305 4.44 -20.26 -20.06
CA SER A 305 5.69 -20.75 -20.65
C SER A 305 6.46 -19.68 -21.43
N GLU A 306 5.78 -18.64 -21.89
CA GLU A 306 6.37 -17.52 -22.64
C GLU A 306 6.67 -16.30 -21.75
N VAL A 307 6.24 -16.31 -20.48
CA VAL A 307 6.58 -15.26 -19.52
C VAL A 307 8.05 -15.44 -19.10
N PRO A 308 8.96 -14.51 -19.41
CA PRO A 308 10.35 -14.64 -19.00
C PRO A 308 10.53 -14.41 -17.49
N THR A 309 11.72 -14.74 -16.98
CA THR A 309 12.14 -14.31 -15.64
C THR A 309 12.13 -12.77 -15.60
N PRO A 310 11.51 -12.13 -14.58
CA PRO A 310 11.47 -10.67 -14.49
C PRO A 310 12.87 -10.07 -14.38
N ASP A 311 13.05 -8.88 -14.96
CA ASP A 311 14.32 -8.17 -15.01
C ASP A 311 14.28 -6.91 -14.14
N PHE A 312 14.99 -6.93 -13.01
CA PHE A 312 15.10 -5.81 -12.07
C PHE A 312 16.31 -4.90 -12.35
N GLU A 313 17.06 -5.13 -13.43
CA GLU A 313 18.20 -4.28 -13.79
C GLU A 313 17.72 -2.87 -14.19
N GLY A 314 18.37 -1.86 -13.60
CA GLY A 314 18.01 -0.45 -13.72
C GLY A 314 17.18 0.07 -12.55
N LEU A 315 16.63 -0.82 -11.70
CA LEU A 315 15.97 -0.36 -10.47
C LEU A 315 16.99 -0.11 -9.35
N PRO A 316 16.78 0.91 -8.51
CA PRO A 316 17.68 1.24 -7.39
C PRO A 316 17.41 0.28 -6.21
N LEU A 317 17.80 -0.99 -6.35
CA LEU A 317 17.52 -2.03 -5.36
C LEU A 317 18.06 -1.71 -3.97
N GLU A 318 19.16 -0.97 -3.87
CA GLU A 318 19.76 -0.50 -2.63
C GLU A 318 18.99 0.64 -1.94
N GLU A 319 18.05 1.29 -2.62
CA GLU A 319 17.28 2.41 -2.05
C GLU A 319 16.03 1.97 -1.28
N TYR A 320 15.57 0.74 -1.47
CA TYR A 320 14.43 0.20 -0.73
C TYR A 320 14.75 0.15 0.76
N LEU A 321 13.77 0.50 1.59
CA LEU A 321 13.90 0.56 3.05
C LEU A 321 13.83 -0.85 3.64
N SER A 322 14.73 -1.73 3.20
CA SER A 322 14.81 -3.13 3.59
C SER A 322 16.26 -3.61 3.60
N PRO A 323 16.70 -4.35 4.62
CA PRO A 323 18.11 -4.75 4.74
C PRO A 323 18.48 -5.91 3.82
N GLU A 324 17.50 -6.74 3.46
CA GLU A 324 17.59 -7.73 2.40
C GLU A 324 16.42 -7.49 1.44
N ILE A 325 16.65 -7.68 0.13
CA ILE A 325 15.61 -7.43 -0.87
C ILE A 325 14.70 -8.64 -1.03
N VAL A 326 13.40 -8.39 -0.94
CA VAL A 326 12.35 -9.34 -1.30
C VAL A 326 11.93 -9.08 -2.73
N LEU A 327 12.22 -10.00 -3.65
CA LEU A 327 11.79 -9.85 -5.05
C LEU A 327 10.40 -10.47 -5.27
N PRO A 328 9.47 -9.75 -5.90
CA PRO A 328 8.21 -10.34 -6.28
C PRO A 328 8.39 -11.33 -7.45
N LEU A 329 7.64 -12.43 -7.43
CA LEU A 329 7.61 -13.42 -8.51
C LEU A 329 6.16 -13.81 -8.79
N LEU A 330 5.82 -13.95 -10.06
CA LEU A 330 4.51 -14.41 -10.49
C LEU A 330 4.59 -15.89 -10.88
N THR A 331 3.86 -16.75 -10.18
CA THR A 331 3.80 -18.19 -10.50
C THR A 331 2.51 -18.56 -11.24
N THR A 332 1.53 -17.68 -11.25
CA THR A 332 0.23 -17.85 -11.91
C THR A 332 -0.30 -16.52 -12.47
N ARG A 333 -1.15 -16.59 -13.50
CA ARG A 333 -1.99 -15.46 -13.92
C ARG A 333 -3.45 -15.82 -13.71
N GLY A 334 -4.20 -14.92 -13.08
CA GLY A 334 -5.56 -15.18 -12.60
C GLY A 334 -5.60 -16.13 -11.41
N CYS A 335 -6.80 -16.40 -10.91
CA CYS A 335 -7.02 -17.28 -9.75
C CYS A 335 -7.58 -18.63 -10.19
N TYR A 336 -7.04 -19.74 -9.70
CA TYR A 336 -7.55 -21.10 -10.00
C TYR A 336 -9.00 -21.30 -9.49
N TRP A 337 -9.41 -20.54 -8.48
CA TRP A 337 -10.76 -20.60 -7.95
C TRP A 337 -11.74 -19.81 -8.80
N GLY A 338 -11.42 -18.55 -9.11
CA GLY A 338 -12.11 -17.70 -10.10
C GLY A 338 -13.62 -17.47 -9.90
N LYS A 339 -14.19 -17.84 -8.75
CA LYS A 339 -15.65 -17.89 -8.55
C LYS A 339 -16.19 -16.97 -7.46
N CYS A 340 -15.32 -16.34 -6.67
CA CYS A 340 -15.73 -15.50 -5.54
C CYS A 340 -16.64 -14.36 -6.02
N ALA A 341 -17.81 -14.23 -5.40
CA ALA A 341 -18.83 -13.25 -5.81
C ALA A 341 -18.36 -11.80 -5.65
N PHE A 342 -17.46 -11.53 -4.71
CA PHE A 342 -16.96 -10.20 -4.36
C PHE A 342 -15.68 -9.79 -5.11
N CYS A 343 -15.05 -10.70 -5.86
CA CYS A 343 -13.69 -10.47 -6.36
C CYS A 343 -13.70 -9.95 -7.81
N TYR A 344 -13.11 -8.78 -8.04
CA TYR A 344 -13.00 -8.20 -9.38
C TYR A 344 -11.86 -8.80 -10.22
N HIS A 345 -10.94 -9.59 -9.64
CA HIS A 345 -9.77 -10.12 -10.37
C HIS A 345 -10.14 -10.97 -11.59
N GLY A 346 -11.34 -11.57 -11.61
CA GLY A 346 -11.88 -12.25 -12.78
C GLY A 346 -12.03 -11.35 -14.01
N MET A 347 -12.25 -10.05 -13.82
CA MET A 347 -12.26 -9.07 -14.92
C MET A 347 -10.85 -8.86 -15.49
N ILE A 348 -9.83 -8.66 -14.64
CA ILE A 348 -8.47 -8.31 -15.08
C ILE A 348 -7.77 -9.44 -15.85
N TYR A 349 -7.95 -10.69 -15.42
CA TYR A 349 -7.29 -11.83 -16.08
C TYR A 349 -8.24 -12.66 -16.97
N GLY A 350 -9.52 -12.33 -16.98
CA GLY A 350 -10.58 -13.16 -17.57
C GLY A 350 -10.73 -14.52 -16.88
N ASP A 351 -11.47 -15.43 -17.50
CA ASP A 351 -11.66 -16.83 -17.04
C ASP A 351 -10.40 -17.72 -17.20
N ARG A 352 -9.24 -17.15 -17.49
CA ARG A 352 -8.06 -17.86 -18.01
C ARG A 352 -6.95 -17.96 -16.99
N TYR A 353 -7.19 -18.76 -15.95
CA TYR A 353 -6.15 -19.20 -15.03
C TYR A 353 -5.03 -19.93 -15.78
N ARG A 354 -3.78 -19.49 -15.57
CA ARG A 354 -2.58 -20.13 -16.12
C ARG A 354 -1.55 -20.29 -15.03
N MET A 355 -0.89 -21.44 -15.01
CA MET A 355 0.09 -21.81 -14.00
C MET A 355 1.46 -21.99 -14.65
N ARG A 356 2.50 -21.48 -14.00
CA ARG A 356 3.89 -21.72 -14.37
C ARG A 356 4.30 -23.14 -13.95
N ALA A 357 5.17 -23.76 -14.75
CA ALA A 357 5.73 -25.06 -14.38
C ALA A 357 6.70 -24.91 -13.17
N PRO A 358 6.69 -25.83 -12.19
CA PRO A 358 7.58 -25.78 -11.03
C PRO A 358 9.07 -25.67 -11.39
N GLU A 359 9.48 -26.34 -12.46
CA GLU A 359 10.87 -26.34 -12.94
C GLU A 359 11.27 -24.96 -13.48
N MET A 360 10.32 -24.23 -14.07
CA MET A 360 10.55 -22.85 -14.50
C MET A 360 10.61 -21.89 -13.32
N ILE A 361 9.80 -22.11 -12.28
CA ILE A 361 9.89 -21.32 -11.04
C ILE A 361 11.26 -21.54 -10.40
N ALA A 362 11.72 -22.80 -10.28
CA ALA A 362 13.06 -23.11 -9.78
C ALA A 362 14.16 -22.43 -10.62
N LYS A 363 14.01 -22.42 -11.95
CA LYS A 363 14.93 -21.69 -12.84
C LYS A 363 14.92 -20.18 -12.58
N ASP A 364 13.75 -19.55 -12.43
CA ASP A 364 13.65 -18.13 -12.13
C ASP A 364 14.35 -17.79 -10.81
N LEU A 365 14.15 -18.60 -9.78
CA LEU A 365 14.81 -18.43 -8.47
C LEU A 365 16.33 -18.46 -8.60
N GLU A 366 16.89 -19.44 -9.33
CA GLU A 366 18.34 -19.52 -9.55
C GLU A 366 18.87 -18.34 -10.37
N VAL A 367 18.15 -17.89 -11.41
CA VAL A 367 18.54 -16.72 -12.21
C VAL A 367 18.53 -15.44 -11.38
N LEU A 368 17.48 -15.21 -10.61
CA LEU A 368 17.34 -14.03 -9.77
C LEU A 368 18.37 -14.03 -8.62
N ASN A 369 18.62 -15.19 -8.01
CA ASN A 369 19.69 -15.35 -7.03
C ASN A 369 21.07 -15.09 -7.63
N ALA A 370 21.36 -15.64 -8.81
CA ALA A 370 22.66 -15.44 -9.47
C ALA A 370 22.89 -13.98 -9.89
N ARG A 371 21.84 -13.27 -10.33
CA ARG A 371 21.95 -11.89 -10.83
C ARG A 371 21.93 -10.84 -9.72
N TYR A 372 21.13 -11.04 -8.68
CA TYR A 372 20.87 -10.03 -7.65
C TYR A 372 21.26 -10.47 -6.23
N GLY A 373 21.73 -11.70 -6.02
CA GLY A 373 22.13 -12.22 -4.71
C GLY A 373 20.97 -12.47 -3.74
N VAL A 374 19.72 -12.32 -4.18
CA VAL A 374 18.54 -12.40 -3.30
C VAL A 374 18.17 -13.84 -2.94
N ARG A 375 17.53 -14.02 -1.77
CA ARG A 375 17.01 -15.31 -1.30
C ARG A 375 15.54 -15.26 -0.88
N HIS A 376 14.95 -14.08 -0.81
CA HIS A 376 13.59 -13.86 -0.34
C HIS A 376 12.69 -13.48 -1.50
N PHE A 377 11.56 -14.15 -1.61
CA PHE A 377 10.63 -13.97 -2.71
C PHE A 377 9.20 -13.86 -2.22
N ALA A 378 8.46 -12.89 -2.76
CA ALA A 378 7.03 -12.76 -2.56
C ALA A 378 6.30 -13.30 -3.78
N PHE A 379 5.50 -14.36 -3.62
CA PHE A 379 4.67 -14.86 -4.69
C PHE A 379 3.43 -13.97 -4.81
N ASN A 380 3.43 -13.09 -5.82
CA ASN A 380 2.37 -12.11 -6.08
C ASN A 380 1.23 -12.72 -6.91
N ASP A 381 0.88 -13.95 -6.59
CA ASP A 381 -0.24 -14.68 -7.18
C ASP A 381 -1.55 -14.29 -6.49
N GLU A 382 -2.67 -14.40 -7.20
CA GLU A 382 -4.00 -14.20 -6.60
C GLU A 382 -4.30 -15.22 -5.50
N ALA A 383 -3.84 -16.45 -5.68
CA ALA A 383 -3.80 -17.50 -4.69
C ALA A 383 -2.91 -18.63 -5.18
N LEU A 384 -2.00 -19.09 -4.34
CA LEU A 384 -1.15 -20.24 -4.64
C LEU A 384 -2.04 -21.49 -4.89
N PRO A 385 -1.98 -22.09 -6.09
CA PRO A 385 -2.92 -23.12 -6.48
C PRO A 385 -2.57 -24.48 -5.87
N PRO A 386 -3.55 -25.38 -5.63
CA PRO A 386 -3.28 -26.60 -4.87
C PRO A 386 -2.33 -27.55 -5.56
N LYS A 387 -2.35 -27.56 -6.90
CA LYS A 387 -1.41 -28.31 -7.72
C LYS A 387 0.02 -27.83 -7.50
N LEU A 388 0.26 -26.52 -7.51
CA LEU A 388 1.59 -25.97 -7.35
C LEU A 388 2.12 -26.15 -5.92
N PHE A 389 1.26 -26.02 -4.91
CA PHE A 389 1.58 -26.29 -3.50
C PHE A 389 2.24 -27.67 -3.30
N ARG A 390 1.81 -28.69 -4.05
CA ARG A 390 2.41 -30.05 -3.98
C ARG A 390 3.61 -30.26 -4.89
N MET A 391 3.69 -29.51 -5.99
CA MET A 391 4.72 -29.70 -7.00
C MET A 391 5.97 -28.83 -6.78
N LEU A 392 5.88 -27.77 -5.97
CA LEU A 392 7.04 -26.95 -5.63
C LEU A 392 8.08 -27.67 -4.76
N PRO A 393 7.71 -28.41 -3.70
CA PRO A 393 8.69 -29.08 -2.83
C PRO A 393 9.74 -29.95 -3.53
N PRO A 394 9.39 -30.79 -4.54
CA PRO A 394 10.39 -31.56 -5.26
C PRO A 394 11.24 -30.75 -6.25
N ALA A 395 10.79 -29.55 -6.67
CA ALA A 395 11.47 -28.73 -7.66
C ALA A 395 12.41 -27.67 -7.05
N VAL A 396 12.14 -27.25 -5.81
CA VAL A 396 12.87 -26.16 -5.13
C VAL A 396 13.83 -26.73 -4.07
N PRO A 397 15.11 -26.30 -4.04
CA PRO A 397 16.06 -26.77 -3.03
C PRO A 397 15.67 -26.32 -1.61
N LYS A 398 15.71 -27.27 -0.67
CA LYS A 398 15.41 -27.02 0.75
C LYS A 398 16.40 -26.03 1.37
N GLY A 399 15.89 -25.14 2.23
CA GLY A 399 16.70 -24.22 3.04
C GLY A 399 17.48 -23.15 2.28
N ARG A 400 17.27 -23.00 0.97
CA ARG A 400 18.00 -22.03 0.14
C ARG A 400 17.29 -20.68 -0.01
N TYR A 401 15.96 -20.72 -0.05
CA TYR A 401 15.10 -19.58 -0.33
C TYR A 401 14.05 -19.41 0.77
N PHE A 402 13.41 -18.24 0.80
CA PHE A 402 12.33 -17.93 1.72
C PHE A 402 11.15 -17.30 0.98
N PHE A 403 9.94 -17.74 1.31
CA PHE A 403 8.72 -17.41 0.57
C PHE A 403 7.59 -16.91 1.46
N THR A 404 6.85 -15.96 0.90
CA THR A 404 5.48 -15.60 1.31
C THR A 404 4.55 -15.72 0.11
N ALA A 405 3.28 -16.08 0.35
CA ALA A 405 2.27 -16.15 -0.71
C ALA A 405 0.86 -15.88 -0.20
N LEU A 406 -0.02 -15.49 -1.13
CA LEU A 406 -1.46 -15.53 -0.94
C LEU A 406 -1.97 -16.97 -1.08
N TYR A 407 -2.97 -17.33 -0.29
CA TYR A 407 -3.47 -18.69 -0.16
C TYR A 407 -4.99 -18.69 0.06
N LYS A 408 -5.64 -19.76 -0.41
CA LYS A 408 -7.04 -20.06 -0.10
C LYS A 408 -7.07 -21.41 0.62
N PHE A 409 -7.85 -21.52 1.71
CA PHE A 409 -8.03 -22.80 2.39
C PHE A 409 -8.50 -23.92 1.46
N GLU A 410 -7.95 -25.12 1.66
CA GLU A 410 -8.20 -26.28 0.82
C GLU A 410 -8.37 -27.56 1.63
N LYS A 411 -9.37 -28.35 1.26
CA LYS A 411 -9.80 -29.55 2.02
C LYS A 411 -8.93 -30.79 1.80
N TYR A 412 -8.01 -30.76 0.85
CA TYR A 412 -7.28 -31.95 0.39
C TYR A 412 -5.86 -32.04 0.95
N PHE A 413 -5.39 -31.03 1.67
CA PHE A 413 -4.04 -31.00 2.20
C PHE A 413 -3.90 -31.75 3.51
N THR A 414 -2.67 -32.15 3.79
CA THR A 414 -2.24 -32.88 4.97
C THR A 414 -1.18 -32.07 5.72
N ARG A 415 -0.88 -32.47 6.97
CA ARG A 415 0.26 -31.92 7.74
C ARG A 415 1.58 -32.00 6.97
N GLU A 416 1.78 -33.08 6.22
CA GLU A 416 3.00 -33.30 5.44
C GLU A 416 3.12 -32.30 4.28
N ASP A 417 2.01 -31.94 3.62
CA ASP A 417 2.02 -30.92 2.55
C ASP A 417 2.57 -29.58 3.08
N PHE A 418 2.13 -29.12 4.25
CA PHE A 418 2.61 -27.87 4.86
C PHE A 418 4.06 -27.97 5.35
N ARG A 419 4.47 -29.11 5.90
CA ARG A 419 5.87 -29.36 6.28
C ARG A 419 6.79 -29.27 5.06
N ASN A 420 6.40 -29.88 3.94
CA ASN A 420 7.15 -29.83 2.70
C ASN A 420 7.30 -28.40 2.16
N MET A 421 6.28 -27.55 2.33
CA MET A 421 6.36 -26.14 1.97
C MET A 421 7.29 -25.35 2.90
N TYR A 422 7.26 -25.61 4.21
CA TYR A 422 8.19 -25.01 5.15
C TYR A 422 9.65 -25.37 4.84
N ASP A 423 9.91 -26.64 4.53
CA ASP A 423 11.23 -27.18 4.19
C ASP A 423 11.88 -26.47 2.99
N ILE A 424 11.09 -26.09 1.99
CA ILE A 424 11.59 -25.34 0.82
C ILE A 424 11.70 -23.83 1.05
N GLY A 425 11.12 -23.30 2.13
CA GLY A 425 11.30 -21.89 2.48
C GLY A 425 10.04 -21.11 2.82
N PHE A 426 8.83 -21.68 2.72
CA PHE A 426 7.64 -20.91 3.08
C PHE A 426 7.68 -20.56 4.57
N ARG A 427 7.48 -19.27 4.87
CA ARG A 427 7.49 -18.73 6.23
C ARG A 427 6.17 -18.07 6.59
N SER A 428 5.45 -17.51 5.63
CA SER A 428 4.13 -16.94 5.86
C SER A 428 3.15 -17.25 4.73
N LEU A 429 1.87 -17.31 5.09
CA LEU A 429 0.74 -17.43 4.18
C LEU A 429 -0.32 -16.39 4.55
N TYR A 430 -0.75 -15.63 3.56
CA TYR A 430 -1.81 -14.65 3.67
C TYR A 430 -3.09 -15.23 3.09
N ILE A 431 -4.10 -15.40 3.93
CA ILE A 431 -5.22 -16.30 3.66
C ILE A 431 -6.52 -15.52 3.66
N GLY A 432 -7.27 -15.57 2.56
CA GLY A 432 -8.65 -15.10 2.60
C GLY A 432 -9.48 -16.03 3.49
N LEU A 433 -9.96 -15.54 4.63
CA LEU A 433 -10.98 -16.22 5.44
C LEU A 433 -12.35 -15.61 5.22
N GLU A 434 -12.42 -14.28 5.07
CA GLU A 434 -13.63 -13.46 4.85
C GLU A 434 -14.66 -13.58 5.96
N THR A 435 -15.25 -14.76 6.14
CA THR A 435 -16.25 -15.09 7.17
C THR A 435 -16.10 -16.56 7.59
N ALA A 436 -16.37 -16.88 8.85
CA ALA A 436 -16.45 -18.26 9.35
C ALA A 436 -17.85 -18.88 9.17
N SER A 437 -18.87 -18.09 8.78
CA SER A 437 -20.19 -18.63 8.45
C SER A 437 -20.15 -19.43 7.16
N GLU A 438 -20.43 -20.72 7.25
CA GLU A 438 -20.43 -21.58 6.07
C GLU A 438 -21.55 -21.22 5.08
N ARG A 439 -22.66 -20.63 5.55
CA ARG A 439 -23.73 -20.15 4.66
C ARG A 439 -23.24 -18.96 3.85
N VAL A 440 -22.63 -17.97 4.50
CA VAL A 440 -22.08 -16.78 3.82
C VAL A 440 -20.93 -17.19 2.89
N GLN A 441 -20.06 -18.12 3.28
CA GLN A 441 -19.04 -18.72 2.40
C GLN A 441 -19.60 -19.32 1.11
N ARG A 442 -20.73 -20.03 1.20
CA ARG A 442 -21.45 -20.55 0.03
C ARG A 442 -22.06 -19.43 -0.81
N HIS A 443 -22.63 -18.43 -0.16
CA HIS A 443 -23.24 -17.27 -0.82
C HIS A 443 -22.20 -16.44 -1.59
N MET A 444 -21.02 -16.25 -1.01
CA MET A 444 -19.84 -15.67 -1.67
C MET A 444 -19.23 -16.57 -2.75
N ARG A 445 -19.73 -17.80 -2.92
CA ARG A 445 -19.20 -18.81 -3.85
C ARG A 445 -17.73 -19.16 -3.59
N LYS A 446 -17.27 -19.02 -2.35
CA LYS A 446 -15.93 -19.45 -1.91
C LYS A 446 -15.94 -20.85 -1.31
N ASN A 447 -17.08 -21.25 -0.73
CA ASN A 447 -17.43 -22.64 -0.37
C ASN A 447 -16.44 -23.34 0.57
N ASN A 448 -15.86 -22.61 1.53
CA ASN A 448 -15.07 -23.23 2.61
C ASN A 448 -15.95 -23.61 3.81
N THR A 449 -15.45 -24.53 4.63
CA THR A 449 -16.06 -24.97 5.89
C THR A 449 -15.14 -24.63 7.05
N GLN A 450 -15.68 -24.47 8.26
CA GLN A 450 -14.85 -24.16 9.44
C GLN A 450 -13.82 -25.25 9.71
N LYS A 451 -14.21 -26.52 9.53
CA LYS A 451 -13.28 -27.64 9.66
C LYS A 451 -12.06 -27.47 8.76
N VAL A 452 -12.27 -27.09 7.50
CA VAL A 452 -11.17 -26.91 6.53
C VAL A 452 -10.30 -25.71 6.93
N MET A 453 -10.90 -24.62 7.41
CA MET A 453 -10.14 -23.47 7.92
C MET A 453 -9.23 -23.88 9.09
N VAL A 454 -9.79 -24.54 10.10
CA VAL A 454 -9.05 -25.00 11.29
C VAL A 454 -7.96 -26.00 10.93
N ASP A 455 -8.27 -27.00 10.10
CA ASP A 455 -7.27 -28.00 9.67
C ASP A 455 -6.05 -27.31 9.04
N ASN A 456 -6.27 -26.39 8.10
CA ASN A 456 -5.19 -25.71 7.40
C ASN A 456 -4.40 -24.75 8.30
N LEU A 457 -5.08 -24.00 9.18
CA LEU A 457 -4.42 -23.15 10.18
C LEU A 457 -3.56 -24.00 11.11
N GLN A 458 -4.07 -25.13 11.59
CA GLN A 458 -3.32 -26.06 12.44
C GLN A 458 -2.12 -26.68 11.69
N PHE A 459 -2.28 -27.04 10.41
CA PHE A 459 -1.19 -27.64 9.64
C PHE A 459 -0.07 -26.62 9.36
N ALA A 460 -0.43 -25.37 9.03
CA ALA A 460 0.52 -24.28 8.90
C ALA A 460 1.21 -23.98 10.24
N HIS A 461 0.44 -23.95 11.32
CA HIS A 461 0.96 -23.74 12.66
C HIS A 461 1.96 -24.84 13.05
N ASP A 462 1.63 -26.11 12.87
CA ASP A 462 2.53 -27.20 13.26
C ASP A 462 3.80 -27.24 12.40
N ALA A 463 3.74 -26.74 11.16
CA ALA A 463 4.90 -26.60 10.29
C ALA A 463 5.78 -25.38 10.64
N GLY A 464 5.32 -24.45 11.50
CA GLY A 464 6.03 -23.21 11.81
C GLY A 464 5.81 -22.08 10.81
N ILE A 465 4.74 -22.16 9.99
CA ILE A 465 4.34 -21.14 9.03
C ILE A 465 3.43 -20.11 9.71
N TRP A 466 3.72 -18.83 9.51
CA TRP A 466 2.90 -17.72 9.99
C TRP A 466 1.66 -17.53 9.11
N SER A 467 0.49 -17.85 9.65
CA SER A 467 -0.81 -17.55 9.03
C SER A 467 -1.31 -16.14 9.37
N HIS A 468 -1.62 -15.37 8.33
CA HIS A 468 -2.38 -14.12 8.40
C HIS A 468 -3.74 -14.32 7.72
N THR A 469 -4.85 -13.87 8.30
CA THR A 469 -6.16 -13.90 7.61
C THR A 469 -6.72 -12.53 7.27
N PHE A 470 -7.33 -12.42 6.09
CA PHE A 470 -8.17 -11.28 5.71
C PHE A 470 -9.63 -11.63 5.94
N ASN A 471 -10.34 -10.77 6.67
CA ASN A 471 -11.72 -10.99 7.10
C ASN A 471 -12.55 -9.72 6.87
N PHE A 472 -13.85 -9.85 6.68
CA PHE A 472 -14.75 -8.71 6.64
C PHE A 472 -16.15 -9.05 7.13
N PHE A 473 -16.86 -8.05 7.65
CA PHE A 473 -18.27 -8.15 8.02
C PHE A 473 -19.17 -7.41 7.05
N GLY A 474 -20.41 -7.87 6.90
CA GLY A 474 -21.46 -7.17 6.16
C GLY A 474 -21.65 -7.62 4.73
N PHE A 475 -21.20 -8.82 4.33
CA PHE A 475 -21.58 -9.34 3.02
C PHE A 475 -23.12 -9.40 2.91
N PRO A 476 -23.75 -9.03 1.78
CA PRO A 476 -25.21 -9.03 1.68
C PRO A 476 -25.85 -10.33 2.17
N THR A 477 -26.92 -10.20 2.96
CA THR A 477 -27.62 -11.28 3.70
C THR A 477 -26.94 -11.83 4.96
N GLU A 478 -25.71 -11.44 5.31
CA GLU A 478 -25.04 -11.89 6.55
C GLU A 478 -25.81 -11.40 7.79
N THR A 479 -26.23 -12.30 8.67
CA THR A 479 -26.92 -11.92 9.91
C THR A 479 -25.95 -11.55 11.02
N GLU A 480 -26.43 -10.89 12.08
CA GLU A 480 -25.59 -10.57 13.24
C GLU A 480 -25.03 -11.84 13.90
N GLU A 481 -25.82 -12.92 13.97
CA GLU A 481 -25.37 -14.20 14.53
C GLU A 481 -24.22 -14.81 13.72
N GLU A 482 -24.28 -14.73 12.39
CA GLU A 482 -23.23 -15.25 11.50
C GLU A 482 -21.95 -14.41 11.53
N ALA A 483 -22.10 -13.09 11.65
CA ALA A 483 -20.97 -12.21 11.90
C ALA A 483 -20.34 -12.53 13.27
N GLU A 484 -21.16 -12.83 14.28
CA GLU A 484 -20.67 -13.27 15.59
C GLU A 484 -19.99 -14.65 15.55
N GLU A 485 -20.42 -15.59 14.70
CA GLU A 485 -19.68 -16.84 14.45
C GLU A 485 -18.25 -16.56 14.01
N THR A 486 -18.06 -15.57 13.12
CA THR A 486 -16.74 -15.13 12.66
C THR A 486 -15.94 -14.49 13.78
N VAL A 487 -16.55 -13.64 14.61
CA VAL A 487 -15.92 -13.08 15.81
C VAL A 487 -15.42 -14.20 16.73
N GLN A 488 -16.28 -15.17 17.06
CA GLN A 488 -15.90 -16.27 17.94
C GLN A 488 -14.83 -17.18 17.32
N PHE A 489 -14.88 -17.40 16.01
CA PHE A 489 -13.85 -18.15 15.29
C PHE A 489 -12.49 -17.47 15.42
N LEU A 490 -12.40 -16.16 15.15
CA LEU A 490 -11.16 -15.41 15.24
C LEU A 490 -10.62 -15.36 16.68
N LEU A 491 -11.48 -15.13 17.67
CA LEU A 491 -11.03 -15.09 19.08
C LEU A 491 -10.65 -16.49 19.61
N GLY A 492 -11.32 -17.54 19.13
CA GLY A 492 -11.14 -18.92 19.60
C GLY A 492 -9.92 -19.66 19.04
N HIS A 493 -9.30 -19.15 17.97
CA HIS A 493 -8.18 -19.80 17.28
C HIS A 493 -6.90 -18.94 17.22
N ALA A 494 -6.77 -17.94 18.11
CA ALA A 494 -5.62 -17.04 18.14
C ALA A 494 -4.28 -17.70 18.56
N ASP A 495 -4.32 -18.96 18.98
CA ASP A 495 -3.15 -19.80 19.21
C ASP A 495 -2.54 -20.31 17.90
N ILE A 496 -3.37 -20.59 16.89
CA ILE A 496 -2.96 -21.11 15.57
C ILE A 496 -3.06 -20.08 14.43
N LEU A 497 -3.83 -19.00 14.61
CA LEU A 497 -3.88 -17.83 13.74
C LEU A 497 -2.97 -16.74 14.34
N HIS A 498 -1.99 -16.25 13.57
CA HIS A 498 -0.91 -15.43 14.15
C HIS A 498 -1.13 -13.93 13.97
N SER A 499 -1.87 -13.53 12.93
CA SER A 499 -2.24 -12.13 12.67
C SER A 499 -3.49 -12.09 11.79
N GLU A 500 -4.16 -10.95 11.77
CA GLU A 500 -5.37 -10.75 10.97
C GLU A 500 -5.55 -9.30 10.53
N GLY A 501 -6.21 -9.11 9.40
CA GLY A 501 -6.75 -7.83 8.95
C GLY A 501 -8.26 -7.95 8.75
N THR A 502 -9.03 -7.33 9.63
CA THR A 502 -10.50 -7.35 9.58
C THR A 502 -11.06 -5.97 9.27
N GLY A 503 -11.91 -5.89 8.24
CA GLY A 503 -12.62 -4.68 7.85
C GLY A 503 -14.12 -4.91 7.67
N THR A 504 -14.77 -4.03 6.91
CA THR A 504 -16.14 -4.21 6.43
C THR A 504 -16.14 -4.55 4.94
N PHE A 505 -17.20 -5.21 4.49
CA PHE A 505 -17.36 -5.55 3.08
C PHE A 505 -17.43 -4.28 2.23
N VAL A 506 -16.67 -4.27 1.13
CA VAL A 506 -16.68 -3.16 0.17
C VAL A 506 -17.28 -3.64 -1.15
N PHE A 507 -18.30 -2.93 -1.63
CA PHE A 507 -19.02 -3.30 -2.84
C PHE A 507 -18.34 -2.69 -4.07
N GLU A 508 -17.59 -3.53 -4.79
CA GLU A 508 -16.68 -3.11 -5.86
C GLU A 508 -17.25 -3.19 -7.28
N HIS A 509 -16.85 -2.24 -8.12
CA HIS A 509 -17.11 -2.26 -9.56
C HIS A 509 -16.53 -3.51 -10.22
N ASN A 510 -17.33 -4.12 -11.10
CA ASN A 510 -17.03 -5.34 -11.87
C ASN A 510 -16.81 -6.62 -11.06
N ALA A 511 -17.04 -6.61 -9.74
CA ALA A 511 -17.22 -7.86 -9.02
C ALA A 511 -18.50 -8.60 -9.51
N PRO A 512 -18.55 -9.94 -9.52
CA PRO A 512 -19.75 -10.68 -9.92
C PRO A 512 -21.03 -10.24 -9.19
N ILE A 513 -20.92 -9.85 -7.92
CA ILE A 513 -22.02 -9.30 -7.13
C ILE A 513 -22.54 -7.97 -7.68
N HIS A 514 -21.66 -7.11 -8.20
CA HIS A 514 -22.06 -5.85 -8.85
C HIS A 514 -22.77 -6.10 -10.19
N LEU A 515 -22.40 -7.15 -10.92
CA LEU A 515 -23.02 -7.50 -12.20
C LEU A 515 -24.38 -8.19 -12.05
N SER A 516 -24.69 -8.74 -10.88
CA SER A 516 -25.95 -9.45 -10.61
C SER A 516 -26.40 -9.26 -9.15
N PRO A 517 -26.63 -8.01 -8.70
CA PRO A 517 -26.83 -7.64 -7.29
C PRO A 517 -27.98 -8.39 -6.63
N GLU A 518 -29.09 -8.56 -7.34
CA GLU A 518 -30.29 -9.23 -6.82
C GLU A 518 -30.06 -10.71 -6.48
N GLN A 519 -29.14 -11.40 -7.19
CA GLN A 519 -28.79 -12.80 -6.88
C GLN A 519 -28.11 -12.94 -5.51
N PHE A 520 -27.56 -11.85 -4.99
CA PHE A 520 -26.82 -11.83 -3.74
C PHE A 520 -27.56 -11.10 -2.62
N GLY A 521 -28.78 -10.62 -2.86
CA GLY A 521 -29.58 -9.91 -1.86
C GLY A 521 -29.14 -8.45 -1.67
N VAL A 522 -28.71 -7.79 -2.73
CA VAL A 522 -28.50 -6.33 -2.76
C VAL A 522 -29.78 -5.68 -3.31
N LYS A 523 -30.48 -4.93 -2.45
CA LYS A 523 -31.74 -4.24 -2.73
C LYS A 523 -31.54 -3.04 -3.65
N SER A 524 -30.54 -2.23 -3.31
CA SER A 524 -30.21 -1.00 -4.01
C SER A 524 -28.73 -0.69 -3.84
N PHE A 525 -28.15 0.06 -4.77
CA PHE A 525 -26.79 0.57 -4.64
C PHE A 525 -26.64 1.86 -5.44
N LYS A 526 -25.69 2.70 -5.05
CA LYS A 526 -25.33 3.93 -5.75
C LYS A 526 -23.81 4.10 -5.76
N PRO A 527 -23.23 4.70 -6.81
CA PRO A 527 -21.81 5.04 -6.81
C PRO A 527 -21.46 5.87 -5.58
N ARG A 528 -20.34 5.55 -4.92
CA ARG A 528 -19.75 6.48 -3.96
C ARG A 528 -19.30 7.72 -4.70
N THR A 529 -19.43 8.87 -4.05
CA THR A 529 -19.07 10.18 -4.62
C THR A 529 -17.98 10.86 -3.81
N ASP A 530 -17.19 10.08 -3.08
CA ASP A 530 -16.10 10.60 -2.26
C ASP A 530 -14.97 11.13 -3.16
N THR A 531 -14.73 10.45 -4.28
CA THR A 531 -13.79 10.89 -5.32
C THR A 531 -14.34 10.66 -6.73
N VAL A 532 -13.83 11.37 -7.73
CA VAL A 532 -14.16 11.14 -9.16
C VAL A 532 -13.57 9.84 -9.73
N LEU A 533 -12.73 9.17 -8.95
CA LEU A 533 -12.03 7.95 -9.32
C LEU A 533 -12.55 6.74 -8.55
N ASP A 534 -13.66 6.90 -7.83
CA ASP A 534 -14.17 5.89 -6.94
C ASP A 534 -14.56 4.65 -7.75
N LEU A 535 -14.08 3.48 -7.32
CA LEU A 535 -14.39 2.18 -7.93
C LEU A 535 -15.38 1.38 -7.08
N PHE A 536 -15.93 1.99 -6.05
CA PHE A 536 -16.79 1.39 -5.05
C PHE A 536 -18.20 2.01 -5.07
N TYR A 537 -19.11 1.35 -4.37
CA TYR A 537 -20.53 1.68 -4.31
C TYR A 537 -21.00 1.60 -2.87
N GLU A 538 -21.91 2.50 -2.49
CA GLU A 538 -22.77 2.28 -1.32
C GLU A 538 -23.84 1.28 -1.71
N TYR A 539 -24.16 0.32 -0.84
CA TYR A 539 -25.18 -0.68 -1.08
C TYR A 539 -26.13 -0.81 0.12
N GLU A 540 -27.37 -1.17 -0.17
CA GLU A 540 -28.39 -1.56 0.79
C GLU A 540 -28.69 -3.05 0.59
N PRO A 541 -28.48 -3.90 1.59
CA PRO A 541 -28.86 -5.31 1.49
C PRO A 541 -30.37 -5.48 1.71
N ASP A 542 -30.97 -6.51 1.10
CA ASP A 542 -32.38 -6.88 1.32
C ASP A 542 -32.62 -7.38 2.75
N THR A 543 -31.65 -8.11 3.29
CA THR A 543 -31.67 -8.73 4.63
C THR A 543 -30.25 -8.76 5.20
N GLY A 544 -30.12 -8.97 6.51
CA GLY A 544 -28.82 -9.04 7.19
C GLY A 544 -28.32 -7.68 7.66
N LEU A 545 -27.02 -7.60 7.93
CA LEU A 545 -26.34 -6.41 8.41
C LEU A 545 -26.24 -5.35 7.30
N ASP A 546 -26.65 -4.13 7.61
CA ASP A 546 -26.29 -2.95 6.83
C ASP A 546 -24.86 -2.48 7.15
N ALA A 547 -24.41 -1.41 6.50
CA ALA A 547 -23.06 -0.87 6.70
C ALA A 547 -22.81 -0.44 8.17
N ALA A 548 -23.83 0.12 8.85
CA ALA A 548 -23.72 0.53 10.24
C ALA A 548 -23.62 -0.67 11.18
N GLY A 549 -24.42 -1.72 10.94
CA GLY A 549 -24.36 -2.98 11.66
C GLY A 549 -23.02 -3.68 11.50
N ALA A 550 -22.49 -3.77 10.27
CA ALA A 550 -21.16 -4.33 10.00
C ALA A 550 -20.05 -3.56 10.73
N GLN A 551 -20.12 -2.22 10.73
CA GLN A 551 -19.19 -1.36 11.46
C GLN A 551 -19.28 -1.58 12.98
N ALA A 552 -20.49 -1.71 13.53
CA ALA A 552 -20.69 -1.98 14.96
C ALA A 552 -20.11 -3.35 15.38
N VAL A 553 -20.22 -4.38 14.53
CA VAL A 553 -19.58 -5.68 14.76
C VAL A 553 -18.06 -5.55 14.73
N LEU A 554 -17.50 -4.84 13.75
CA LEU A 554 -16.06 -4.58 13.65
C LEU A 554 -15.52 -3.89 14.90
N GLU A 555 -16.20 -2.86 15.39
CA GLU A 555 -15.84 -2.13 16.62
C GLU A 555 -15.90 -3.02 17.86
N ARG A 556 -16.95 -3.85 17.96
CA ARG A 556 -17.09 -4.86 19.02
C ARG A 556 -15.95 -5.86 18.98
N TYR A 557 -15.64 -6.42 17.81
CA TYR A 557 -14.53 -7.35 17.61
C TYR A 557 -13.19 -6.72 18.03
N ASN A 558 -12.90 -5.50 17.56
CA ASN A 558 -11.69 -4.77 17.92
C ASN A 558 -11.59 -4.50 19.43
N ARG A 559 -12.71 -4.23 20.11
CA ARG A 559 -12.74 -4.10 21.57
C ARG A 559 -12.40 -5.42 22.25
N LEU A 560 -13.05 -6.52 21.88
CA LEU A 560 -12.79 -7.86 22.45
C LEU A 560 -11.36 -8.32 22.21
N LYS A 561 -10.81 -8.06 21.02
CA LYS A 561 -9.42 -8.33 20.64
C LYS A 561 -8.44 -7.64 21.61
N ARG A 562 -8.67 -6.36 21.91
CA ARG A 562 -7.88 -5.59 22.89
C ARG A 562 -8.04 -6.13 24.31
N GLU A 563 -9.26 -6.41 24.75
CA GLU A 563 -9.54 -6.92 26.10
C GLU A 563 -8.88 -8.28 26.37
N ARG A 564 -8.91 -9.17 25.37
CA ARG A 564 -8.31 -10.52 25.46
C ARG A 564 -6.83 -10.57 25.12
N LYS A 565 -6.24 -9.43 24.74
CA LYS A 565 -4.84 -9.32 24.29
C LYS A 565 -4.49 -10.27 23.14
N LEU A 566 -5.40 -10.42 22.18
CA LEU A 566 -5.18 -11.25 20.99
C LEU A 566 -4.68 -10.39 19.84
N TYR A 567 -3.84 -10.97 18.97
CA TYR A 567 -3.31 -10.31 17.77
C TYR A 567 -2.64 -8.95 18.04
N GLN A 568 -2.12 -8.73 19.25
CA GLN A 568 -1.52 -7.45 19.62
C GLN A 568 -0.18 -7.22 18.93
N HIS A 569 0.53 -8.31 18.65
CA HIS A 569 1.95 -8.28 18.32
C HIS A 569 2.21 -8.19 16.82
N GLY A 570 3.09 -7.26 16.42
CA GLY A 570 3.65 -7.18 15.07
C GLY A 570 2.71 -6.56 14.01
N HIS A 571 1.62 -5.90 14.43
CA HIS A 571 0.70 -5.19 13.52
C HIS A 571 1.34 -3.97 12.83
N TRP A 572 2.47 -3.50 13.36
CA TRP A 572 3.26 -2.40 12.82
C TRP A 572 4.30 -2.86 11.79
N VAL A 573 4.44 -4.18 11.56
CA VAL A 573 5.41 -4.80 10.65
C VAL A 573 4.74 -5.10 9.31
N ASP A 574 5.26 -4.48 8.26
CA ASP A 574 4.84 -4.75 6.89
C ASP A 574 5.21 -6.18 6.45
N ARG A 575 4.47 -6.71 5.47
CA ARG A 575 4.61 -8.09 4.98
C ARG A 575 6.04 -8.43 4.55
N GLU A 576 6.70 -7.49 3.88
CA GLU A 576 8.05 -7.65 3.35
C GLU A 576 9.05 -7.88 4.49
N HIS A 577 9.03 -7.03 5.52
CA HIS A 577 9.84 -7.20 6.72
C HIS A 577 9.45 -8.44 7.52
N LEU A 578 8.16 -8.78 7.59
CA LEU A 578 7.71 -9.98 8.29
C LEU A 578 8.36 -11.24 7.69
N LEU A 579 8.49 -11.34 6.36
CA LEU A 579 9.18 -12.45 5.72
C LEU A 579 10.66 -12.54 6.16
N LEU A 580 11.35 -11.40 6.17
CA LEU A 580 12.76 -11.33 6.57
C LEU A 580 12.94 -11.75 8.04
N LEU A 581 12.14 -11.19 8.94
CA LEU A 581 12.15 -11.52 10.35
C LEU A 581 11.81 -12.98 10.60
N LEU A 582 10.80 -13.54 9.91
CA LEU A 582 10.48 -14.97 10.02
C LEU A 582 11.58 -15.87 9.51
N SER A 583 12.32 -15.45 8.47
CA SER A 583 13.47 -16.21 7.97
C SER A 583 14.65 -16.20 8.95
N ARG A 584 14.82 -15.12 9.73
CA ARG A 584 15.90 -14.94 10.73
C ARG A 584 15.57 -15.60 12.07
N TYR A 585 14.41 -15.31 12.64
CA TYR A 585 14.02 -15.73 13.98
C TYR A 585 13.24 -17.05 14.01
N GLY A 586 12.53 -17.37 12.93
CA GLY A 586 11.44 -18.34 12.97
C GLY A 586 10.23 -17.79 13.74
N ARG A 587 9.07 -18.41 13.53
CA ARG A 587 7.79 -17.91 14.00
C ARG A 587 7.70 -17.73 15.52
N ASP A 588 8.07 -18.75 16.29
CA ASP A 588 7.84 -18.74 17.75
C ASP A 588 8.76 -17.77 18.48
N ALA A 589 10.03 -17.71 18.09
CA ALA A 589 10.95 -16.70 18.63
C ALA A 589 10.53 -15.29 18.21
N LEU A 590 10.04 -15.09 16.98
CA LEU A 590 9.55 -13.79 16.53
C LEU A 590 8.32 -13.33 17.33
N LYS A 591 7.34 -14.21 17.58
CA LYS A 591 6.20 -13.89 18.44
C LYS A 591 6.63 -13.44 19.83
N LYS A 592 7.65 -14.11 20.40
CA LYS A 592 8.20 -13.75 21.70
C LYS A 592 8.89 -12.38 21.65
N ALA A 593 9.70 -12.12 20.63
CA ALA A 593 10.39 -10.84 20.46
C ALA A 593 9.40 -9.67 20.31
N PHE A 594 8.33 -9.84 19.52
CA PHE A 594 7.28 -8.80 19.44
C PHE A 594 6.59 -8.55 20.79
N ALA A 595 6.34 -9.61 21.56
CA ALA A 595 5.74 -9.48 22.88
C ALA A 595 6.67 -8.73 23.85
N GLU A 596 7.97 -9.04 23.86
CA GLU A 596 8.96 -8.38 24.74
C GLU A 596 9.02 -6.87 24.50
N VAL A 597 9.06 -6.45 23.23
CA VAL A 597 9.06 -5.02 22.85
C VAL A 597 7.78 -4.33 23.31
N GLU A 598 6.62 -4.87 22.93
CA GLU A 598 5.34 -4.22 23.21
C GLU A 598 4.93 -4.30 24.69
N GLU A 599 5.53 -5.20 25.47
CA GLU A 599 5.40 -5.22 26.94
C GLU A 599 6.35 -4.23 27.63
N GLY A 600 7.56 -4.03 27.08
CA GLY A 600 8.51 -3.01 27.52
C GLY A 600 7.97 -1.59 27.34
N GLU A 601 7.15 -1.37 26.32
CA GLU A 601 6.46 -0.10 26.06
C GLU A 601 5.27 0.19 26.99
N ARG A 602 4.84 -0.78 27.82
CA ARG A 602 3.75 -0.55 28.81
C ARG A 602 4.19 0.32 30.01
N GLY A 603 5.12 1.25 29.80
CA GLY A 603 5.16 2.48 30.56
C GLY A 603 4.00 3.36 30.09
N TYR A 604 3.11 3.76 31.00
CA TYR A 604 1.91 4.52 30.62
C TYR A 604 2.26 5.70 29.71
N SER A 605 1.61 5.77 28.55
CA SER A 605 1.73 6.92 27.66
C SER A 605 1.22 8.18 28.37
N ALA A 606 1.70 9.36 27.96
CA ALA A 606 1.22 10.62 28.52
C ALA A 606 -0.31 10.75 28.40
N ALA A 607 -0.91 10.18 27.34
CA ALA A 607 -2.35 10.08 27.11
C ALA A 607 -3.12 9.27 28.18
N GLU A 608 -2.46 8.29 28.78
CA GLU A 608 -3.03 7.44 29.84
C GLU A 608 -2.83 8.04 31.23
N LEU A 609 -1.73 8.78 31.43
CA LEU A 609 -1.36 9.40 32.71
C LEU A 609 -2.08 10.72 32.98
N LEU A 610 -2.26 11.54 31.95
CA LEU A 610 -2.76 12.90 32.06
C LEU A 610 -4.16 13.02 31.45
N ARG A 611 -5.04 13.78 32.12
CA ARG A 611 -6.39 14.12 31.62
C ARG A 611 -6.66 15.61 31.82
N GLY A 612 -7.04 16.29 30.74
CA GLY A 612 -7.49 17.67 30.79
C GLY A 612 -8.97 17.76 31.16
N TYR A 613 -9.33 18.78 31.95
CA TYR A 613 -10.70 19.13 32.32
C TYR A 613 -10.91 20.64 32.23
N GLU A 614 -12.12 21.04 31.86
CA GLU A 614 -12.54 22.44 31.77
C GLU A 614 -13.86 22.61 32.52
N PHE A 615 -13.94 23.66 33.34
CA PHE A 615 -15.16 23.99 34.09
C PHE A 615 -15.49 25.48 33.97
N ASN A 616 -16.78 25.78 33.80
CA ASN A 616 -17.28 27.15 33.86
C ASN A 616 -17.49 27.55 35.33
N THR A 617 -16.79 28.58 35.80
CA THR A 617 -17.00 29.18 37.13
C THR A 617 -17.58 30.59 37.01
N PRO A 618 -18.13 31.17 38.10
CA PRO A 618 -18.63 32.55 38.10
C PRO A 618 -17.56 33.61 37.73
N GLU A 619 -16.27 33.29 37.88
CA GLU A 619 -15.17 34.17 37.50
C GLU A 619 -14.61 33.93 36.07
N GLY A 620 -15.16 32.96 35.33
CA GLY A 620 -14.72 32.59 33.99
C GLY A 620 -14.44 31.08 33.82
N LYS A 621 -13.96 30.67 32.64
CA LYS A 621 -13.51 29.29 32.41
C LYS A 621 -12.22 29.00 33.18
N ARG A 622 -12.18 27.86 33.87
CA ARG A 622 -10.97 27.33 34.51
C ARG A 622 -10.57 25.99 33.89
N HIS A 623 -9.26 25.80 33.78
CA HIS A 623 -8.64 24.68 33.07
C HIS A 623 -7.74 23.88 34.03
N PHE A 624 -7.84 22.56 33.98
CA PHE A 624 -7.13 21.67 34.89
C PHE A 624 -6.53 20.47 34.17
N VAL A 625 -5.31 20.08 34.53
CA VAL A 625 -4.71 18.80 34.12
C VAL A 625 -4.61 17.90 35.34
N VAL A 626 -5.12 16.67 35.22
CA VAL A 626 -5.13 15.65 36.26
C VAL A 626 -4.09 14.59 35.92
N ASN A 627 -3.17 14.35 36.85
CA ASN A 627 -2.26 13.21 36.79
C ASN A 627 -2.85 12.06 37.61
N ARG A 628 -3.26 10.99 36.92
CA ARG A 628 -3.95 9.84 37.52
C ARG A 628 -3.05 9.00 38.41
N ARG A 629 -1.74 8.94 38.12
CA ARG A 629 -0.76 8.15 38.87
C ARG A 629 -0.37 8.84 40.17
N LEU A 630 -0.15 10.15 40.12
CA LEU A 630 0.24 10.96 41.28
C LEU A 630 -0.96 11.48 42.10
N ARG A 631 -2.21 11.21 41.65
CA ARG A 631 -3.46 11.69 42.25
C ARG A 631 -3.48 13.21 42.47
N ARG A 632 -3.01 13.96 41.46
CA ARG A 632 -2.84 15.41 41.53
C ARG A 632 -3.69 16.14 40.49
N VAL A 633 -4.16 17.33 40.85
CA VAL A 633 -4.85 18.27 39.96
C VAL A 633 -4.02 19.54 39.87
N CYS A 634 -3.70 19.97 38.66
CA CYS A 634 -2.96 21.20 38.39
C CYS A 634 -3.89 22.21 37.72
N VAL A 635 -3.94 23.44 38.23
CA VAL A 635 -4.62 24.57 37.56
C VAL A 635 -3.71 25.07 36.44
N THR A 636 -4.24 25.20 35.24
CA THR A 636 -3.45 25.57 34.06
C THR A 636 -4.27 26.43 33.09
N ASN A 637 -3.79 26.59 31.85
CA ASN A 637 -4.47 27.31 30.80
C ASN A 637 -5.20 26.36 29.82
N GLU A 638 -5.98 26.95 28.94
CA GLU A 638 -6.78 26.23 27.94
C GLU A 638 -5.92 25.36 27.02
N ASP A 639 -4.75 25.86 26.63
CA ASP A 639 -3.82 25.18 25.73
C ASP A 639 -3.28 23.88 26.35
N ALA A 640 -2.88 23.90 27.63
CA ALA A 640 -2.38 22.72 28.33
C ALA A 640 -3.44 21.62 28.49
N VAL A 641 -4.68 21.98 28.80
CA VAL A 641 -5.82 21.02 28.87
C VAL A 641 -6.09 20.39 27.52
N ARG A 642 -6.01 21.19 26.45
CA ARG A 642 -6.24 20.75 25.08
C ARG A 642 -5.13 19.85 24.58
N ILE A 643 -3.85 20.20 24.82
CA ILE A 643 -2.68 19.38 24.48
C ILE A 643 -2.78 18.00 25.14
N VAL A 644 -3.10 17.95 26.44
CA VAL A 644 -3.31 16.67 27.15
C VAL A 644 -4.50 15.89 26.58
N GLY A 645 -5.55 16.58 26.14
CA GLY A 645 -6.68 15.98 25.45
C GLY A 645 -6.37 15.46 24.04
N TRP A 646 -5.22 15.82 23.47
CA TRP A 646 -4.80 15.48 22.10
C TRP A 646 -3.67 14.45 22.04
N LEU A 647 -3.22 13.94 23.18
CA LEU A 647 -2.14 12.95 23.23
C LEU A 647 -2.55 11.67 22.51
N GLN A 648 -1.76 11.27 21.51
CA GLN A 648 -1.87 9.95 20.92
C GLN A 648 -1.31 8.89 21.89
N PHE A 649 -1.82 7.66 21.78
CA PHE A 649 -1.22 6.51 22.47
C PHE A 649 0.25 6.39 22.04
N GLY A 650 1.18 6.52 22.99
CA GLY A 650 2.62 6.33 22.76
C GLY A 650 3.52 7.55 22.99
N ALA A 651 2.98 8.78 23.11
CA ALA A 651 3.81 9.94 23.42
C ALA A 651 4.41 9.82 24.84
N SER A 652 5.73 9.95 24.96
CA SER A 652 6.41 9.92 26.26
C SER A 652 6.12 11.21 27.05
N VAL A 653 6.21 11.11 28.38
CA VAL A 653 5.99 12.25 29.28
C VAL A 653 7.13 13.27 29.16
N GLU A 654 8.34 12.82 28.85
CA GLU A 654 9.52 13.68 28.70
C GLU A 654 9.45 14.54 27.43
N ASP A 655 8.96 14.00 26.31
CA ASP A 655 8.77 14.75 25.06
C ASP A 655 7.70 15.84 25.21
N LEU A 656 6.63 15.51 25.93
CA LEU A 656 5.55 16.46 26.28
C LEU A 656 6.09 17.64 27.09
N LEU A 657 6.97 17.37 28.06
CA LEU A 657 7.55 18.39 28.94
C LEU A 657 8.56 19.29 28.21
N SER A 658 9.33 18.71 27.29
CA SER A 658 10.27 19.44 26.44
C SER A 658 9.54 20.41 25.51
N ALA A 659 8.47 19.95 24.86
CA ALA A 659 7.68 20.76 23.93
C ALA A 659 6.80 21.82 24.64
N TYR A 660 6.37 21.54 25.89
CA TYR A 660 5.44 22.40 26.62
C TYR A 660 5.83 22.54 28.11
N PRO A 661 6.81 23.41 28.44
CA PRO A 661 7.31 23.57 29.80
C PRO A 661 6.25 23.97 30.84
N ALA A 662 5.14 24.57 30.41
CA ALA A 662 3.98 24.91 31.26
C ALA A 662 3.30 23.67 31.90
N LEU A 663 3.55 22.46 31.38
CA LEU A 663 3.07 21.20 31.93
C LEU A 663 3.99 20.61 33.02
N SER A 664 5.19 21.17 33.24
CA SER A 664 6.15 20.70 34.27
C SER A 664 5.53 20.69 35.66
N ALA A 665 4.73 21.71 35.99
CA ALA A 665 4.06 21.81 37.29
C ALA A 665 3.06 20.68 37.59
N ALA A 666 2.58 19.96 36.56
CA ALA A 666 1.68 18.81 36.73
C ALA A 666 2.43 17.48 36.96
N LEU A 667 3.76 17.47 36.79
CA LEU A 667 4.60 16.27 36.74
C LEU A 667 5.76 16.28 37.76
N ASP A 668 6.18 17.45 38.27
CA ASP A 668 7.17 17.54 39.35
C ASP A 668 6.60 17.04 40.70
N PRO A 669 7.34 16.24 41.50
CA PRO A 669 6.97 15.98 42.89
C PRO A 669 7.00 17.30 43.66
N VAL A 670 5.95 17.57 44.44
CA VAL A 670 5.99 18.70 45.38
C VAL A 670 7.03 18.35 46.45
N PRO A 671 7.96 19.26 46.82
CA PRO A 671 8.73 19.10 48.05
C PRO A 671 7.76 18.83 49.21
N GLU A 672 8.11 17.94 50.14
CA GLU A 672 7.21 17.47 51.23
C GLU A 672 6.62 18.59 52.12
N ASP A 673 7.02 19.84 51.92
CA ASP A 673 6.78 20.96 52.83
C ASP A 673 5.96 22.11 52.20
N VAL A 674 4.82 21.82 51.56
CA VAL A 674 3.84 22.87 51.24
C VAL A 674 2.53 22.61 51.97
N GLU A 675 2.48 23.20 53.16
CA GLU A 675 1.41 23.27 54.14
C GLU A 675 0.19 24.08 53.61
N GLU A 676 -0.30 23.76 52.40
CA GLU A 676 -1.41 24.46 51.76
C GLU A 676 -2.32 23.53 50.91
N LEU A 677 -2.32 22.21 51.21
CA LEU A 677 -3.25 21.24 50.61
C LEU A 677 -4.61 21.15 51.32
N THR A 678 -4.80 21.87 52.43
CA THR A 678 -6.00 21.78 53.26
C THR A 678 -7.16 22.66 52.74
N SER A 679 -6.89 23.65 51.88
CA SER A 679 -7.89 24.63 51.44
C SER A 679 -8.64 24.26 50.14
N LEU A 680 -8.23 23.21 49.42
CA LEU A 680 -8.88 22.77 48.18
C LEU A 680 -9.83 21.58 48.34
N ARG A 681 -10.07 21.11 49.57
CA ARG A 681 -10.93 19.94 49.84
C ARG A 681 -12.41 20.27 50.12
N GLU A 682 -12.79 21.54 50.20
CA GLU A 682 -14.16 21.95 50.60
C GLU A 682 -15.04 22.48 49.46
N ALA A 683 -14.67 22.26 48.18
CA ALA A 683 -15.47 22.71 47.03
C ALA A 683 -15.74 21.64 45.97
N SER A 684 -16.03 20.40 46.40
CA SER A 684 -16.58 19.34 45.54
C SER A 684 -17.75 18.63 46.21
#